data_AF-A0A938BH70-F1
#
_entry.id   AF-A0A938BH70-F1
#
_cell.length_a   1.000
_cell.length_b   1.000
_cell.length_c   1.000
_cell.angle_alpha   90.00
_cell.angle_beta   90.00
_cell.angle_gamma   90.00
#
_symmetry.space_group_name_H-M   'P 1'
#
loop_
_entity.id
_entity.type
_entity.pdbx_description
1 polymer ?
#
loop_
_entity_poly.entity_id
_entity_poly.type
_entity_poly.pdbx_seq_one_letter_code
_entity_poly.pdbx_strand_id
1 'polypeptide(L)'
;MNRCMRYAWCLGLLAVLFATPAQSQIRNQVFVGARPMGMGETFVGVADDANAIYWNPAGLPQLQRQELTFTYADLYGLGLRNLYGAYVYPVTDNSALGVDVFNTGFDDKELQFGQWKFNLGYGYRWRRLVSLGATFKYVLMNIGQDNRTLDNAGGIGFDAGLLITPGSRFRFGLMAQDVTNTSIKHDSGKSEAILKRNIRGGVSVRPIDPLLLAADVSDRLHFGAEYSIANMFALRGGLQRKIKTNSQSDFDGKLVYSGGVGVKYRLVEINYAYERHPFLPATQRFSISLMLNPSYVSIKDAVLRPKSIYRSLYPHYQQQEFADVVLKNASPDALPVTLILEIPSLLDQPYEEQVVLPPQSTTTQTMGIVFADSVLLTEASGFDRLVQPRVSVRYEQESASKTADRSVAPVYVLGRGKMSWDDPARMGAFVTPNDPAIAGFVQEVMGNFRQELYGDYGNSNIGKAALIYNAISTHGVLYQRDPQTPFLSVSGDRTIFDTIRYPYELLRDKVGDCDDCTVLFASMLENLDIQTALLDVDAPGAGHVYMMFDSGINEDRAEEFFQPNDYVAWEGKAWIPVETTLYGKGDFRTAWRNGVQEYYQRKSEGTVNEVDLHTAMLTTYPAGRIQSTAIAAPSSQQMSRGVQSDIQQYSTYVRQLVGEPQNTPLSLYDAGAHYLRIGRLREALDMMDRTLRLDPNFADAYNTKGVIYTRMGQYDRSSYDRALEQFNQALTHEPSNAGIRLNLAIVYILRGGEGDRQRALQEYGQAQRINPNLQDALRGIIDQP
;
A
#
# COMPACT_ATOMS: atom_id res chain seq x y z
N MET A 1 19.44 -14.95 10.37
CA MET A 1 18.62 -15.77 11.31
C MET A 1 18.15 -14.87 12.46
N ASN A 2 16.88 -14.47 12.48
CA ASN A 2 16.30 -13.56 13.48
C ASN A 2 16.45 -14.09 14.93
N ARG A 3 16.46 -13.20 15.93
CA ARG A 3 16.61 -13.55 17.36
C ARG A 3 15.63 -14.66 17.79
N CYS A 4 14.35 -14.56 17.44
CA CYS A 4 13.34 -15.59 17.74
C CYS A 4 13.66 -16.97 17.14
N MET A 5 14.27 -17.00 15.96
CA MET A 5 14.67 -18.23 15.29
C MET A 5 15.87 -18.85 16.01
N ARG A 6 16.87 -18.05 16.41
CA ARG A 6 17.99 -18.52 17.26
C ARG A 6 17.49 -19.14 18.57
N TYR A 7 16.54 -18.49 19.25
CA TYR A 7 15.94 -19.03 20.47
C TYR A 7 15.15 -20.33 20.22
N ALA A 8 14.41 -20.43 19.12
CA ALA A 8 13.70 -21.66 18.76
C ALA A 8 14.65 -22.84 18.48
N TRP A 9 15.79 -22.58 17.83
CA TRP A 9 16.85 -23.57 17.64
C TRP A 9 17.49 -23.99 18.98
N CYS A 10 17.84 -23.03 19.85
CA CYS A 10 18.39 -23.33 21.17
C CYS A 10 17.40 -24.14 22.03
N LEU A 11 16.13 -23.73 22.07
CA LEU A 11 15.07 -24.44 22.78
C LEU A 11 14.82 -25.84 22.20
N GLY A 12 14.83 -25.99 20.88
CA GLY A 12 14.69 -27.28 20.21
C GLY A 12 15.81 -28.25 20.54
N LEU A 13 17.06 -27.79 20.47
CA LEU A 13 18.23 -28.58 20.86
C LEU A 13 18.20 -28.94 22.35
N LEU A 14 17.85 -27.99 23.21
CA LEU A 14 17.71 -28.21 24.64
C LEU A 14 16.63 -29.27 24.94
N ALA A 15 15.48 -29.19 24.26
CA ALA A 15 14.38 -30.14 24.42
C ALA A 15 14.78 -31.57 24.04
N VAL A 16 15.59 -31.76 22.99
CA VAL A 16 16.14 -33.08 22.63
C VAL A 16 17.17 -33.56 23.67
N LEU A 17 18.02 -32.67 24.18
CA LEU A 17 19.04 -33.01 25.19
C LEU A 17 18.44 -33.41 26.56
N PHE A 18 17.23 -32.94 26.88
CA PHE A 18 16.52 -33.33 28.12
C PHE A 18 16.08 -34.82 28.12
N ALA A 19 15.98 -35.47 26.96
CA ALA A 19 15.67 -36.89 26.87
C ALA A 19 16.91 -37.74 27.13
N THR A 20 17.23 -37.98 28.41
CA THR A 20 18.36 -38.84 28.82
C THR A 20 17.92 -40.29 29.09
N PRO A 21 18.74 -41.31 28.72
CA PRO A 21 18.42 -42.72 28.96
C PRO A 21 18.28 -43.08 30.45
N ALA A 22 18.85 -42.26 31.33
CA ALA A 22 18.81 -42.45 32.79
C ALA A 22 17.42 -42.22 33.40
N GLN A 23 16.51 -41.56 32.67
CA GLN A 23 15.18 -41.21 33.17
C GLN A 23 14.05 -42.12 32.64
N SER A 24 14.34 -42.97 31.65
CA SER A 24 13.39 -43.97 31.11
C SER A 24 13.50 -45.28 31.89
N GLN A 25 12.48 -45.60 32.69
CA GLN A 25 12.41 -46.91 33.37
C GLN A 25 11.95 -48.00 32.38
N ILE A 26 12.24 -49.29 32.70
CA ILE A 26 11.96 -50.48 31.88
C ILE A 26 10.61 -50.37 31.15
N ARG A 27 10.65 -50.50 29.81
CA ARG A 27 9.59 -50.15 28.87
C ARG A 27 8.60 -51.32 28.65
N ASN A 28 7.35 -51.11 29.07
CA ASN A 28 6.22 -52.04 28.83
C ASN A 28 5.21 -51.51 27.78
N GLN A 29 5.55 -50.46 27.02
CA GLN A 29 4.63 -49.86 26.05
C GLN A 29 4.73 -50.51 24.66
N VAL A 30 3.58 -50.94 24.14
CA VAL A 30 3.36 -51.31 22.74
C VAL A 30 3.01 -50.06 21.94
N PHE A 31 3.66 -49.88 20.78
CA PHE A 31 3.46 -48.71 19.93
C PHE A 31 2.33 -48.83 18.92
N VAL A 32 1.98 -47.72 18.26
CA VAL A 32 0.84 -47.62 17.35
C VAL A 32 1.23 -47.10 15.97
N GLY A 33 0.45 -47.50 14.97
CA GLY A 33 0.59 -47.08 13.57
C GLY A 33 1.62 -47.89 12.77
N ALA A 34 1.32 -48.13 11.49
CA ALA A 34 2.25 -48.73 10.52
C ALA A 34 3.30 -47.73 10.03
N ARG A 35 2.91 -46.47 9.76
CA ARG A 35 3.84 -45.42 9.32
C ARG A 35 4.97 -45.15 10.34
N PRO A 36 4.68 -44.91 11.64
CA PRO A 36 5.73 -44.80 12.66
C PRO A 36 6.64 -46.02 12.74
N MET A 37 6.07 -47.23 12.68
CA MET A 37 6.84 -48.49 12.72
C MET A 37 7.79 -48.61 11.53
N GLY A 38 7.32 -48.32 10.31
CA GLY A 38 8.16 -48.35 9.10
C GLY A 38 9.31 -47.34 9.11
N MET A 39 9.21 -46.28 9.93
CA MET A 39 10.26 -45.30 10.18
C MET A 39 11.11 -45.61 11.43
N GLY A 40 11.01 -46.82 11.99
CA GLY A 40 11.82 -47.19 13.16
C GLY A 40 11.40 -46.47 14.43
N GLU A 41 10.12 -46.12 14.55
CA GLU A 41 9.53 -45.48 15.73
C GLU A 41 10.02 -44.04 15.99
N THR A 42 10.51 -43.35 14.96
CA THR A 42 10.87 -41.93 15.00
C THR A 42 9.68 -41.04 14.65
N PHE A 43 8.84 -40.72 15.63
CA PHE A 43 7.60 -39.99 15.36
C PHE A 43 7.33 -38.80 16.29
N VAL A 44 8.16 -38.60 17.32
CA VAL A 44 7.96 -37.50 18.29
C VAL A 44 8.18 -36.13 17.65
N GLY A 45 9.18 -36.01 16.77
CA GLY A 45 9.43 -34.80 15.97
C GLY A 45 8.66 -34.74 14.65
N VAL A 46 8.06 -35.84 14.20
CA VAL A 46 7.28 -35.91 12.95
C VAL A 46 5.84 -35.48 13.21
N ALA A 47 5.12 -36.25 14.03
CA ALA A 47 3.81 -35.96 14.62
C ALA A 47 2.81 -35.21 13.70
N ASP A 48 2.64 -35.66 12.44
CA ASP A 48 1.85 -34.96 11.42
C ASP A 48 0.67 -35.76 10.82
N ASP A 49 0.28 -36.84 11.51
CA ASP A 49 -0.91 -37.64 11.24
C ASP A 49 -1.66 -38.01 12.54
N ALA A 50 -2.77 -38.74 12.45
CA ALA A 50 -3.62 -39.07 13.60
C ALA A 50 -2.90 -39.89 14.69
N ASN A 51 -1.79 -40.56 14.37
CA ASN A 51 -0.98 -41.25 15.37
C ASN A 51 -0.31 -40.26 16.34
N ALA A 52 -0.28 -38.96 16.03
CA ALA A 52 0.26 -37.91 16.89
C ALA A 52 -0.42 -37.87 18.28
N ILE A 53 -1.65 -38.38 18.45
CA ILE A 53 -2.31 -38.46 19.76
C ILE A 53 -1.45 -39.27 20.76
N TYR A 54 -0.87 -40.38 20.28
CA TYR A 54 0.05 -41.24 21.03
C TYR A 54 1.51 -40.74 20.94
N TRP A 55 1.90 -40.36 19.73
CA TRP A 55 3.09 -39.62 19.28
C TRP A 55 3.56 -38.49 20.20
N ASN A 56 2.88 -37.39 20.00
CA ASN A 56 3.14 -36.09 20.56
C ASN A 56 1.92 -35.23 20.24
N PRO A 57 0.97 -35.05 21.19
CA PRO A 57 -0.28 -34.31 20.93
C PRO A 57 -0.05 -32.85 20.54
N ALA A 58 1.16 -32.29 20.77
CA ALA A 58 1.53 -30.96 20.29
C ALA A 58 1.57 -30.87 18.75
N GLY A 59 1.60 -32.00 18.03
CA GLY A 59 1.50 -32.06 16.57
C GLY A 59 0.07 -31.89 16.03
N LEU A 60 -0.96 -32.16 16.82
CA LEU A 60 -2.36 -32.17 16.37
C LEU A 60 -2.81 -30.87 15.66
N PRO A 61 -2.48 -29.65 16.14
CA PRO A 61 -2.88 -28.42 15.47
C PRO A 61 -2.28 -28.26 14.07
N GLN A 62 -1.27 -29.05 13.69
CA GLN A 62 -0.64 -28.95 12.37
C GLN A 62 -1.42 -29.71 11.28
N LEU A 63 -2.28 -30.66 11.67
CA LEU A 63 -3.01 -31.50 10.71
C LEU A 63 -4.02 -30.69 9.90
N GLN A 64 -4.70 -29.72 10.55
CA GLN A 64 -5.71 -28.81 9.95
C GLN A 64 -6.75 -29.53 9.07
N ARG A 65 -7.02 -30.79 9.39
CA ARG A 65 -7.98 -31.67 8.73
C ARG A 65 -8.54 -32.63 9.76
N GLN A 66 -9.72 -33.15 9.51
CA GLN A 66 -10.21 -34.30 10.27
C GLN A 66 -9.51 -35.55 9.74
N GLU A 67 -9.11 -36.45 10.63
CA GLU A 67 -8.43 -37.67 10.22
C GLU A 67 -8.83 -38.85 11.09
N LEU A 68 -9.26 -39.93 10.46
CA LEU A 68 -9.59 -41.20 11.11
C LEU A 68 -8.55 -42.24 10.70
N THR A 69 -7.92 -42.94 11.64
CA THR A 69 -6.91 -43.97 11.36
C THR A 69 -7.22 -45.25 12.11
N PHE A 70 -7.13 -46.38 11.43
CA PHE A 70 -7.21 -47.72 12.02
C PHE A 70 -5.93 -48.48 11.76
N THR A 71 -5.47 -49.28 12.72
CA THR A 71 -4.29 -50.14 12.59
C THR A 71 -4.54 -51.52 13.21
N TYR A 72 -4.03 -52.55 12.55
CA TYR A 72 -4.04 -53.93 13.01
C TYR A 72 -2.63 -54.54 12.98
N ALA A 73 -2.31 -55.36 13.99
CA ALA A 73 -1.10 -56.17 14.04
C ALA A 73 -1.36 -57.49 14.79
N ASP A 74 -0.64 -58.54 14.42
CA ASP A 74 -0.33 -59.68 15.29
C ASP A 74 1.12 -59.52 15.77
N LEU A 75 1.30 -59.26 17.06
CA LEU A 75 2.60 -58.94 17.62
C LEU A 75 3.46 -60.20 17.69
N TYR A 76 4.57 -60.15 16.98
CA TYR A 76 5.59 -61.21 16.93
C TYR A 76 5.09 -62.58 16.47
N GLY A 77 3.94 -62.64 15.78
CA GLY A 77 3.32 -63.90 15.35
C GLY A 77 2.93 -64.83 16.51
N LEU A 78 2.72 -64.27 17.69
CA LEU A 78 2.37 -65.03 18.91
C LEU A 78 0.86 -65.17 19.09
N GLY A 79 0.03 -64.62 18.20
CA GLY A 79 -1.41 -64.51 18.40
C GLY A 79 -1.83 -63.35 19.31
N LEU A 80 -0.88 -62.45 19.65
CA LEU A 80 -1.11 -61.27 20.46
C LEU A 80 -1.65 -60.15 19.56
N ARG A 81 -2.98 -60.06 19.48
CA ARG A 81 -3.69 -59.12 18.60
C ARG A 81 -3.55 -57.70 19.13
N ASN A 82 -3.21 -56.77 18.25
CA ASN A 82 -3.11 -55.35 18.55
C ASN A 82 -3.97 -54.53 17.57
N LEU A 83 -4.97 -53.84 18.13
CA LEU A 83 -5.91 -52.99 17.41
C LEU A 83 -5.74 -51.55 17.88
N TYR A 84 -5.74 -50.61 16.95
CA TYR A 84 -5.67 -49.19 17.23
C TYR A 84 -6.62 -48.41 16.32
N GLY A 85 -7.36 -47.47 16.88
CA GLY A 85 -8.22 -46.54 16.17
C GLY A 85 -7.96 -45.12 16.69
N ALA A 86 -7.92 -44.12 15.82
CA ALA A 86 -7.64 -42.73 16.18
C ALA A 86 -8.48 -41.78 15.33
N TYR A 87 -9.00 -40.73 15.95
CA TYR A 87 -9.74 -39.66 15.28
C TYR A 87 -9.23 -38.29 15.74
N VAL A 88 -8.95 -37.40 14.79
CA VAL A 88 -8.55 -36.01 15.05
C VAL A 88 -9.60 -35.05 14.54
N TYR A 89 -9.94 -34.06 15.38
CA TYR A 89 -10.86 -32.98 15.07
C TYR A 89 -10.20 -31.61 15.32
N PRO A 90 -9.90 -30.83 14.26
CA PRO A 90 -9.47 -29.45 14.41
C PRO A 90 -10.58 -28.60 15.04
N VAL A 91 -10.24 -27.88 16.13
CA VAL A 91 -11.19 -27.00 16.84
C VAL A 91 -11.04 -25.55 16.38
N THR A 92 -9.80 -25.09 16.19
CA THR A 92 -9.45 -23.78 15.63
C THR A 92 -8.18 -23.88 14.79
N ASP A 93 -7.77 -22.80 14.13
CA ASP A 93 -6.47 -22.71 13.43
C ASP A 93 -5.25 -22.99 14.34
N ASN A 94 -5.43 -22.90 15.65
CA ASN A 94 -4.37 -23.10 16.65
C ASN A 94 -4.63 -24.30 17.57
N SER A 95 -5.75 -25.02 17.46
CA SER A 95 -6.08 -26.09 18.39
C SER A 95 -6.78 -27.28 17.74
N ALA A 96 -6.54 -28.46 18.29
CA ALA A 96 -7.17 -29.69 17.82
C ALA A 96 -7.38 -30.67 18.99
N LEU A 97 -8.47 -31.42 18.92
CA LEU A 97 -8.77 -32.55 19.78
C LEU A 97 -8.44 -33.85 19.04
N GLY A 98 -8.01 -34.86 19.79
CA GLY A 98 -7.82 -36.20 19.29
C GLY A 98 -8.36 -37.23 20.26
N VAL A 99 -8.97 -38.29 19.75
CA VAL A 99 -9.37 -39.46 20.54
C VAL A 99 -8.73 -40.69 19.93
N ASP A 100 -8.10 -41.53 20.74
CA ASP A 100 -7.66 -42.85 20.28
C ASP A 100 -8.11 -43.98 21.20
N VAL A 101 -8.26 -45.16 20.61
CA VAL A 101 -8.62 -46.40 21.27
C VAL A 101 -7.60 -47.44 20.88
N PHE A 102 -7.09 -48.15 21.87
CA PHE A 102 -6.05 -49.14 21.73
C PHE A 102 -6.47 -50.41 22.46
N ASN A 103 -6.44 -51.54 21.77
CA ASN A 103 -6.72 -52.84 22.34
C ASN A 103 -5.55 -53.80 22.09
N THR A 104 -5.09 -54.47 23.14
CA THR A 104 -4.15 -55.59 23.05
C THR A 104 -4.77 -56.79 23.72
N GLY A 105 -4.81 -57.93 23.03
CA GLY A 105 -5.43 -59.13 23.57
C GLY A 105 -4.76 -60.42 23.11
N PHE A 106 -4.84 -61.43 23.97
CA PHE A 106 -4.36 -62.78 23.74
C PHE A 106 -5.40 -63.76 24.27
N ASP A 107 -5.66 -64.82 23.52
CA ASP A 107 -6.60 -65.88 23.90
C ASP A 107 -6.16 -67.20 23.25
N ASP A 108 -5.73 -68.16 24.08
CA ASP A 108 -5.35 -69.51 23.67
C ASP A 108 -6.27 -70.60 24.26
N LYS A 109 -7.49 -70.23 24.68
CA LYS A 109 -8.50 -71.04 25.39
C LYS A 109 -8.20 -71.32 26.86
N GLU A 110 -6.93 -71.35 27.27
CA GLU A 110 -6.53 -71.53 28.66
C GLU A 110 -6.28 -70.17 29.32
N LEU A 111 -5.48 -69.30 28.70
CA LEU A 111 -5.16 -67.96 29.18
C LEU A 111 -5.85 -66.89 28.33
N GLN A 112 -6.51 -65.96 29.02
CA GLN A 112 -7.15 -64.79 28.41
C GLN A 112 -6.53 -63.53 28.98
N PHE A 113 -6.05 -62.67 28.09
CA PHE A 113 -5.58 -61.34 28.43
C PHE A 113 -6.25 -60.32 27.52
N GLY A 114 -6.79 -59.26 28.10
CA GLY A 114 -7.38 -58.16 27.37
C GLY A 114 -7.04 -56.83 28.02
N GLN A 115 -6.48 -55.91 27.25
CA GLN A 115 -6.22 -54.54 27.69
C GLN A 115 -6.83 -53.56 26.71
N TRP A 116 -7.67 -52.66 27.22
CA TRP A 116 -8.21 -51.51 26.50
C TRP A 116 -7.59 -50.23 27.05
N LYS A 117 -7.26 -49.30 26.16
CA LYS A 117 -6.78 -47.97 26.51
C LYS A 117 -7.49 -46.94 25.65
N PHE A 118 -8.06 -45.93 26.30
CA PHE A 118 -8.75 -44.82 25.69
C PHE A 118 -7.95 -43.56 25.98
N ASN A 119 -7.56 -42.82 24.94
CA ASN A 119 -6.83 -41.58 25.08
C ASN A 119 -7.67 -40.41 24.56
N LEU A 120 -7.66 -39.29 25.28
CA LEU A 120 -8.18 -37.99 24.87
C LEU A 120 -7.04 -36.98 24.84
N GLY A 121 -6.60 -36.61 23.64
CA GLY A 121 -5.54 -35.65 23.37
C GLY A 121 -6.08 -34.25 23.05
N TYR A 122 -5.39 -33.23 23.52
CA TYR A 122 -5.58 -31.84 23.11
C TYR A 122 -4.23 -31.21 22.74
N GLY A 123 -4.18 -30.54 21.59
CA GLY A 123 -3.02 -29.79 21.14
C GLY A 123 -3.36 -28.31 20.96
N TYR A 124 -2.41 -27.44 21.30
CA TYR A 124 -2.52 -25.99 21.16
C TYR A 124 -1.22 -25.35 20.66
N ARG A 125 -1.30 -24.56 19.59
CA ARG A 125 -0.20 -23.75 19.05
C ARG A 125 -0.14 -22.42 19.79
N TRP A 126 0.70 -22.37 20.83
CA TRP A 126 0.84 -21.20 21.70
C TRP A 126 1.54 -20.02 21.02
N ARG A 127 2.56 -20.28 20.20
CA ARG A 127 3.24 -19.27 19.38
C ARG A 127 3.52 -19.83 17.99
N ARG A 128 3.85 -18.96 17.03
CA ARG A 128 4.13 -19.34 15.62
C ARG A 128 5.04 -20.57 15.47
N LEU A 129 6.03 -20.74 16.35
CA LEU A 129 7.04 -21.80 16.29
C LEU A 129 6.90 -22.84 17.42
N VAL A 130 5.92 -22.73 18.31
CA VAL A 130 5.83 -23.57 19.53
C VAL A 130 4.40 -24.06 19.74
N SER A 131 4.25 -25.38 19.80
CA SER A 131 3.01 -26.07 20.14
C SER A 131 3.17 -26.90 21.41
N LEU A 132 2.09 -26.97 22.18
CA LEU A 132 1.96 -27.76 23.40
C LEU A 132 0.85 -28.78 23.21
N GLY A 133 0.93 -29.91 23.89
CA GLY A 133 -0.15 -30.88 23.92
C GLY A 133 -0.19 -31.68 25.21
N ALA A 134 -1.37 -32.22 25.51
CA ALA A 134 -1.58 -33.10 26.64
C ALA A 134 -2.53 -34.23 26.23
N THR A 135 -2.35 -35.40 26.81
CA THR A 135 -3.22 -36.56 26.59
C THR A 135 -3.65 -37.14 27.93
N PHE A 136 -4.95 -37.27 28.14
CA PHE A 136 -5.53 -38.06 29.22
C PHE A 136 -5.70 -39.51 28.76
N LYS A 137 -5.40 -40.47 29.63
CA LYS A 137 -5.40 -41.91 29.34
C LYS A 137 -6.24 -42.65 30.36
N TYR A 138 -7.10 -43.54 29.89
CA TYR A 138 -7.88 -44.46 30.71
C TYR A 138 -7.61 -45.90 30.27
N VAL A 139 -7.15 -46.74 31.19
CA VAL A 139 -6.77 -48.13 30.92
C VAL A 139 -7.71 -49.08 31.65
N LEU A 140 -8.17 -50.11 30.95
CA LEU A 140 -8.88 -51.25 31.48
C LEU A 140 -8.09 -52.51 31.15
N MET A 141 -7.95 -53.40 32.12
CA MET A 141 -7.26 -54.68 31.97
C MET A 141 -8.14 -55.80 32.52
N ASN A 142 -8.13 -56.93 31.83
CA ASN A 142 -8.80 -58.15 32.21
C ASN A 142 -7.83 -59.32 32.03
N ILE A 143 -7.75 -60.16 33.04
CA ILE A 143 -6.98 -61.41 33.02
C ILE A 143 -7.97 -62.53 33.34
N GLY A 144 -7.96 -63.58 32.53
CA GLY A 144 -8.80 -64.76 32.72
C GLY A 144 -8.02 -66.05 32.49
N GLN A 145 -8.54 -67.13 33.08
CA GLN A 145 -8.06 -68.49 32.85
C GLN A 145 -9.26 -69.44 32.76
N ASP A 146 -9.21 -70.43 31.86
CA ASP A 146 -10.26 -71.45 31.68
C ASP A 146 -11.68 -70.84 31.50
N ASN A 147 -11.78 -69.78 30.70
CA ASN A 147 -13.01 -68.99 30.49
C ASN A 147 -13.60 -68.35 31.76
N ARG A 148 -12.80 -68.15 32.80
CA ARG A 148 -13.17 -67.40 34.01
C ARG A 148 -12.32 -66.15 34.12
N THR A 149 -12.95 -65.00 34.33
CA THR A 149 -12.24 -63.78 34.73
C THR A 149 -11.60 -63.99 36.10
N LEU A 150 -10.28 -63.87 36.15
CA LEU A 150 -9.50 -63.93 37.39
C LEU A 150 -9.35 -62.56 38.03
N ASP A 151 -9.20 -61.52 37.22
CA ASP A 151 -8.97 -60.16 37.70
C ASP A 151 -9.37 -59.12 36.67
N ASN A 152 -9.92 -58.00 37.15
CA ASN A 152 -10.08 -56.78 36.37
C ASN A 152 -9.34 -55.65 37.05
N ALA A 153 -8.83 -54.74 36.24
CA ALA A 153 -8.18 -53.55 36.75
C ALA A 153 -8.45 -52.32 35.90
N GLY A 154 -8.51 -51.16 36.54
CA GLY A 154 -8.74 -49.88 35.89
C GLY A 154 -7.76 -48.82 36.38
N GLY A 155 -7.36 -47.90 35.50
CA GLY A 155 -6.38 -46.87 35.83
C GLY A 155 -6.42 -45.66 34.92
N ILE A 156 -5.76 -44.58 35.37
CA ILE A 156 -5.61 -43.34 34.60
C ILE A 156 -4.14 -42.96 34.43
N GLY A 157 -3.85 -42.21 33.37
CA GLY A 157 -2.54 -41.68 33.08
C GLY A 157 -2.61 -40.34 32.36
N PHE A 158 -1.48 -39.64 32.33
CA PHE A 158 -1.33 -38.36 31.64
C PHE A 158 -0.03 -38.32 30.86
N ASP A 159 -0.10 -37.81 29.64
CA ASP A 159 1.06 -37.54 28.80
C ASP A 159 1.12 -36.04 28.46
N ALA A 160 2.33 -35.52 28.23
CA ALA A 160 2.57 -34.12 27.87
C ALA A 160 3.58 -34.01 26.71
N GLY A 161 3.27 -33.16 25.73
CA GLY A 161 4.03 -32.99 24.51
C GLY A 161 4.40 -31.53 24.22
N LEU A 162 5.57 -31.35 23.62
CA LEU A 162 6.08 -30.08 23.09
C LEU A 162 6.56 -30.32 21.65
N LEU A 163 6.26 -29.38 20.77
CA LEU A 163 6.75 -29.40 19.39
C LEU A 163 7.18 -28.00 18.97
N ILE A 164 8.43 -27.89 18.53
CA ILE A 164 9.06 -26.63 18.10
C ILE A 164 9.36 -26.72 16.61
N THR A 165 8.94 -25.72 15.83
CA THR A 165 9.06 -25.68 14.38
C THR A 165 9.78 -24.40 13.90
N PRO A 166 11.12 -24.32 14.00
CA PRO A 166 11.87 -23.10 13.69
C PRO A 166 11.81 -22.67 12.22
N GLY A 167 11.32 -23.53 11.32
CA GLY A 167 11.12 -23.29 9.90
C GLY A 167 10.24 -24.35 9.25
N SER A 168 10.13 -24.35 7.91
CA SER A 168 9.31 -25.32 7.17
C SER A 168 9.93 -26.72 7.08
N ARG A 169 11.26 -26.82 7.27
CA ARG A 169 12.03 -28.06 7.05
C ARG A 169 12.45 -28.77 8.33
N PHE A 170 12.45 -28.12 9.49
CA PHE A 170 12.98 -28.67 10.74
C PHE A 170 11.94 -28.67 11.85
N ARG A 171 11.90 -29.76 12.63
CA ARG A 171 11.06 -29.86 13.83
C ARG A 171 11.82 -30.54 14.97
N PHE A 172 11.55 -30.09 16.18
CA PHE A 172 12.03 -30.68 17.42
C PHE A 172 10.84 -31.05 18.29
N GLY A 173 10.75 -32.29 18.72
CA GLY A 173 9.71 -32.79 19.60
C GLY A 173 10.28 -33.23 20.94
N LEU A 174 9.49 -33.03 22.00
CA LEU A 174 9.71 -33.63 23.31
C LEU A 174 8.39 -34.21 23.78
N MET A 175 8.41 -35.46 24.24
CA MET A 175 7.24 -36.18 24.72
C MET A 175 7.55 -36.81 26.07
N ALA A 176 6.75 -36.47 27.07
CA ALA A 176 6.77 -37.09 28.39
C ALA A 176 5.51 -37.95 28.54
N GLN A 177 5.66 -39.25 28.37
CA GLN A 177 4.59 -40.24 28.55
C GLN A 177 4.53 -40.68 30.01
N ASP A 178 3.31 -40.93 30.49
CA ASP A 178 3.02 -41.42 31.84
C ASP A 178 3.70 -40.55 32.91
N VAL A 179 3.46 -39.22 32.87
CA VAL A 179 4.15 -38.21 33.70
C VAL A 179 4.08 -38.55 35.19
N THR A 180 2.96 -39.12 35.65
CA THR A 180 2.71 -39.56 37.02
C THR A 180 2.85 -41.08 37.22
N ASN A 181 3.35 -41.80 36.22
CA ASN A 181 3.08 -43.22 35.96
C ASN A 181 1.59 -43.49 35.69
N THR A 182 1.30 -44.54 34.92
CA THR A 182 -0.06 -45.06 34.78
C THR A 182 -0.21 -46.26 35.70
N SER A 183 -0.99 -46.07 36.75
CA SER A 183 -1.28 -47.10 37.74
C SER A 183 -2.70 -47.62 37.58
N ILE A 184 -2.86 -48.93 37.68
CA ILE A 184 -4.15 -49.60 37.69
C ILE A 184 -4.44 -50.13 39.10
N LYS A 185 -5.73 -50.20 39.43
CA LYS A 185 -6.23 -50.82 40.65
C LYS A 185 -7.02 -52.06 40.27
N HIS A 186 -6.62 -53.19 40.86
CA HIS A 186 -7.22 -54.50 40.65
C HIS A 186 -8.46 -54.69 41.55
N ASP A 187 -9.35 -55.59 41.18
CA ASP A 187 -10.54 -55.95 41.97
C ASP A 187 -10.13 -56.51 43.36
N SER A 188 -8.95 -57.12 43.47
CA SER A 188 -8.33 -57.54 44.73
C SER A 188 -7.94 -56.40 45.68
N GLY A 189 -8.08 -55.14 45.26
CA GLY A 189 -7.74 -53.94 46.02
C GLY A 189 -6.27 -53.52 45.95
N LYS A 190 -5.42 -54.31 45.29
CA LYS A 190 -4.01 -53.99 45.04
C LYS A 190 -3.89 -52.98 43.90
N SER A 191 -2.89 -52.08 43.99
CA SER A 191 -2.55 -51.14 42.93
C SER A 191 -1.15 -51.42 42.42
N GLU A 192 -0.95 -51.37 41.11
CA GLU A 192 0.36 -51.50 40.48
C GLU A 192 0.56 -50.46 39.36
N ALA A 193 1.80 -50.04 39.16
CA ALA A 193 2.17 -49.15 38.06
C ALA A 193 2.54 -49.97 36.82
N ILE A 194 1.60 -50.10 35.87
CA ILE A 194 1.79 -50.90 34.64
C ILE A 194 2.62 -50.17 33.58
N LEU A 195 2.52 -48.84 33.49
CA LEU A 195 3.34 -48.02 32.60
C LEU A 195 4.11 -47.01 33.41
N LYS A 196 5.43 -47.05 33.26
CA LYS A 196 6.36 -46.15 33.94
C LYS A 196 6.65 -44.94 33.05
N ARG A 197 6.98 -43.82 33.69
CA ARG A 197 7.36 -42.58 33.01
C ARG A 197 8.42 -42.81 31.93
N ASN A 198 8.16 -42.27 30.75
CA ASN A 198 9.06 -42.34 29.60
C ASN A 198 9.22 -40.96 28.95
N ILE A 199 10.46 -40.53 28.72
CA ILE A 199 10.75 -39.24 28.08
C ILE A 199 11.43 -39.52 26.74
N ARG A 200 10.90 -38.93 25.67
CA ARG A 200 11.41 -39.06 24.31
C ARG A 200 11.71 -37.70 23.72
N GLY A 201 12.90 -37.54 23.16
CA GLY A 201 13.29 -36.37 22.36
C GLY A 201 13.36 -36.78 20.89
N GLY A 202 12.87 -35.94 19.99
CA GLY A 202 12.85 -36.25 18.57
C GLY A 202 13.22 -35.05 17.70
N VAL A 203 13.88 -35.32 16.58
CA VAL A 203 14.15 -34.34 15.53
C VAL A 203 13.67 -34.88 14.19
N SER A 204 13.07 -34.02 13.37
CA SER A 204 12.77 -34.34 11.98
C SER A 204 13.22 -33.23 11.05
N VAL A 205 13.71 -33.64 9.87
CA VAL A 205 14.16 -32.74 8.81
C VAL A 205 13.62 -33.19 7.46
N ARG A 206 13.22 -32.23 6.63
CA ARG A 206 12.92 -32.42 5.20
C ARG A 206 13.98 -31.70 4.36
N PRO A 207 15.10 -32.37 3.99
CA PRO A 207 16.15 -31.74 3.20
C PRO A 207 15.64 -31.28 1.83
N ILE A 208 14.79 -32.10 1.22
CA ILE A 208 14.01 -31.85 0.00
C ILE A 208 12.57 -32.28 0.26
N ASP A 209 11.60 -31.74 -0.48
CA ASP A 209 10.17 -32.00 -0.24
C ASP A 209 9.77 -33.48 -0.20
N PRO A 210 10.28 -34.39 -1.07
CA PRO A 210 9.91 -35.80 -1.01
C PRO A 210 10.63 -36.60 0.09
N LEU A 211 11.67 -36.08 0.74
CA LEU A 211 12.49 -36.83 1.69
C LEU A 211 12.30 -36.29 3.12
N LEU A 212 11.83 -37.15 4.02
CA LEU A 212 11.77 -36.91 5.46
C LEU A 212 12.80 -37.81 6.15
N LEU A 213 13.67 -37.21 6.96
CA LEU A 213 14.58 -37.91 7.86
C LEU A 213 14.19 -37.58 9.30
N ALA A 214 14.22 -38.57 10.18
CA ALA A 214 13.88 -38.39 11.58
C ALA A 214 14.80 -39.22 12.48
N ALA A 215 15.01 -38.72 13.70
CA ALA A 215 15.75 -39.41 14.73
C ALA A 215 15.14 -39.10 16.10
N ASP A 216 14.90 -40.14 16.89
CA ASP A 216 14.37 -40.02 18.25
C ASP A 216 15.32 -40.70 19.24
N VAL A 217 15.41 -40.16 20.46
CA VAL A 217 16.20 -40.67 21.58
C VAL A 217 15.30 -40.93 22.79
N SER A 218 15.50 -42.10 23.40
CA SER A 218 14.81 -42.57 24.60
C SER A 218 15.69 -43.62 25.32
N ASP A 219 15.14 -44.76 25.75
CA ASP A 219 15.91 -45.96 26.11
C ASP A 219 16.62 -46.59 24.88
N ARG A 220 16.24 -46.17 23.68
CA ARG A 220 16.84 -46.54 22.40
C ARG A 220 17.17 -45.30 21.57
N LEU A 221 18.12 -45.48 20.66
CA LEU A 221 18.31 -44.58 19.52
C LEU A 221 17.45 -45.09 18.37
N HIS A 222 16.70 -44.19 17.75
CA HIS A 222 15.81 -44.45 16.63
C HIS A 222 16.22 -43.58 15.44
N PHE A 223 16.25 -44.16 14.25
CA PHE A 223 16.50 -43.47 12.99
C PHE A 223 15.48 -43.91 11.95
N GLY A 224 14.92 -42.96 11.22
CA GLY A 224 13.88 -43.19 10.24
C GLY A 224 14.04 -42.33 9.00
N ALA A 225 13.65 -42.88 7.86
CA ALA A 225 13.55 -42.16 6.60
C ALA A 225 12.22 -42.51 5.91
N GLU A 226 11.62 -41.51 5.27
CA GLU A 226 10.45 -41.64 4.40
C GLU A 226 10.72 -40.90 3.09
N TYR A 227 10.54 -41.58 1.96
CA TYR A 227 10.65 -41.02 0.63
C TYR A 227 9.33 -41.13 -0.12
N SER A 228 8.78 -39.98 -0.53
CA SER A 228 7.48 -39.86 -1.19
C SER A 228 7.63 -39.70 -2.70
N ILE A 229 7.00 -40.58 -3.46
CA ILE A 229 6.97 -40.58 -4.92
C ILE A 229 5.61 -40.04 -5.37
N ALA A 230 5.62 -38.91 -6.08
CA ALA A 230 4.43 -38.23 -6.61
C ALA A 230 3.33 -37.94 -5.55
N ASN A 231 3.70 -37.83 -4.28
CA ASN A 231 2.77 -37.71 -3.13
C ASN A 231 1.71 -38.83 -3.02
N MET A 232 1.86 -39.91 -3.78
CA MET A 232 0.96 -41.06 -3.80
C MET A 232 1.59 -42.28 -3.15
N PHE A 233 2.90 -42.51 -3.33
CA PHE A 233 3.59 -43.67 -2.79
C PHE A 233 4.65 -43.22 -1.78
N ALA A 234 4.73 -43.89 -0.64
CA ALA A 234 5.77 -43.64 0.36
C ALA A 234 6.59 -44.91 0.58
N LEU A 235 7.92 -44.79 0.55
CA LEU A 235 8.86 -45.84 0.93
C LEU A 235 9.53 -45.44 2.24
N ARG A 236 9.56 -46.36 3.20
CA ARG A 236 10.05 -46.09 4.56
C ARG A 236 11.08 -47.11 5.00
N GLY A 237 12.10 -46.64 5.70
CA GLY A 237 13.11 -47.46 6.34
C GLY A 237 13.41 -46.95 7.74
N GLY A 238 13.61 -47.89 8.67
CA GLY A 238 13.81 -47.60 10.08
C GLY A 238 14.87 -48.48 10.72
N LEU A 239 15.56 -47.92 11.71
CA LEU A 239 16.58 -48.57 12.51
C LEU A 239 16.43 -48.17 13.98
N GLN A 240 16.46 -49.16 14.88
CA GLN A 240 16.49 -48.92 16.33
C GLN A 240 17.70 -49.62 16.96
N ARG A 241 18.28 -49.00 17.99
CA ARG A 241 19.36 -49.58 18.80
C ARG A 241 19.11 -49.34 20.28
N LYS A 242 19.00 -50.40 21.07
CA LYS A 242 18.86 -50.26 22.54
C LYS A 242 20.19 -49.79 23.16
N ILE A 243 20.11 -48.74 23.98
CA ILE A 243 21.26 -48.18 24.69
C ILE A 243 21.57 -49.11 25.87
N LYS A 244 22.85 -49.43 26.09
CA LYS A 244 23.26 -50.25 27.24
C LYS A 244 22.90 -49.51 28.52
N THR A 245 22.06 -50.12 29.34
CA THR A 245 21.71 -49.59 30.66
C THR A 245 22.22 -50.58 31.71
N ASN A 246 22.19 -50.23 33.00
CA ASN A 246 22.59 -51.17 34.06
C ASN A 246 21.63 -52.38 34.19
N SER A 247 20.59 -52.49 33.35
CA SER A 247 19.77 -53.70 33.25
C SER A 247 20.53 -54.74 32.43
N GLN A 248 20.88 -55.88 33.03
CA GLN A 248 21.49 -57.03 32.33
C GLN A 248 20.47 -57.68 31.37
N SER A 249 20.07 -56.99 30.30
CA SER A 249 19.12 -57.47 29.31
C SER A 249 19.85 -57.97 28.07
N ASP A 250 19.50 -59.16 27.59
CA ASP A 250 20.05 -59.75 26.35
C ASP A 250 19.75 -58.92 25.09
N PHE A 251 18.85 -57.94 25.21
CA PHE A 251 18.49 -56.99 24.15
C PHE A 251 19.47 -55.82 24.03
N ASP A 252 20.37 -55.64 24.99
CA ASP A 252 21.25 -54.48 25.05
C ASP A 252 22.22 -54.44 23.87
N GLY A 253 22.23 -53.32 23.15
CA GLY A 253 23.06 -53.12 21.96
C GLY A 253 22.59 -53.83 20.69
N LYS A 254 21.47 -54.58 20.71
CA LYS A 254 20.89 -55.21 19.52
C LYS A 254 20.22 -54.17 18.60
N LEU A 255 20.22 -54.48 17.30
CA LEU A 255 19.60 -53.67 16.25
C LEU A 255 18.26 -54.27 15.84
N VAL A 256 17.27 -53.39 15.64
CA VAL A 256 15.95 -53.71 15.10
C VAL A 256 15.80 -52.96 13.77
N TYR A 257 15.44 -53.67 12.72
CA TYR A 257 15.23 -53.10 11.39
C TYR A 257 13.74 -53.08 11.08
N SER A 258 13.28 -51.99 10.46
CA SER A 258 11.94 -51.90 9.94
C SER A 258 11.90 -51.29 8.55
N GLY A 259 10.85 -51.62 7.82
CA GLY A 259 10.55 -51.05 6.52
C GLY A 259 9.05 -50.91 6.35
N GLY A 260 8.62 -50.01 5.47
CA GLY A 260 7.20 -49.82 5.22
C GLY A 260 6.92 -49.18 3.87
N VAL A 261 5.68 -49.36 3.43
CA VAL A 261 5.14 -48.76 2.21
C VAL A 261 3.83 -48.06 2.52
N GLY A 262 3.57 -46.95 1.84
CA GLY A 262 2.32 -46.20 1.93
C GLY A 262 1.76 -45.94 0.55
N VAL A 263 0.44 -46.04 0.41
CA VAL A 263 -0.29 -45.68 -0.81
C VAL A 263 -1.40 -44.71 -0.42
N LYS A 264 -1.36 -43.51 -0.99
CA LYS A 264 -2.34 -42.45 -0.79
C LYS A 264 -3.13 -42.21 -2.07
N TYR A 265 -4.45 -42.30 -1.97
CA TYR A 265 -5.38 -42.01 -3.05
C TYR A 265 -6.55 -41.18 -2.52
N ARG A 266 -6.66 -39.93 -3.00
CA ARG A 266 -7.65 -38.94 -2.55
C ARG A 266 -7.61 -38.77 -1.03
N LEU A 267 -8.71 -39.09 -0.34
CA LEU A 267 -8.89 -39.02 1.10
C LEU A 267 -8.40 -40.28 1.83
N VAL A 268 -8.00 -41.34 1.13
CA VAL A 268 -7.61 -42.63 1.74
C VAL A 268 -6.09 -42.79 1.69
N GLU A 269 -5.48 -43.19 2.80
CA GLU A 269 -4.09 -43.63 2.86
C GLU A 269 -4.01 -45.04 3.47
N ILE A 270 -3.29 -45.94 2.82
CA ILE A 270 -3.07 -47.30 3.27
C ILE A 270 -1.58 -47.46 3.55
N ASN A 271 -1.23 -47.94 4.73
CA ASN A 271 0.15 -48.11 5.16
C ASN A 271 0.40 -49.55 5.60
N TYR A 272 1.52 -50.12 5.16
CA TYR A 272 2.02 -51.42 5.61
C TYR A 272 3.43 -51.25 6.17
N ALA A 273 3.73 -51.95 7.26
CA ALA A 273 5.07 -51.98 7.84
C ALA A 273 5.46 -53.38 8.33
N TYR A 274 6.75 -53.65 8.25
CA TYR A 274 7.40 -54.88 8.68
C TYR A 274 8.54 -54.50 9.63
N GLU A 275 8.62 -55.16 10.79
CA GLU A 275 9.71 -54.98 11.75
C GLU A 275 10.29 -56.34 12.12
N ARG A 276 11.61 -56.45 11.99
CA ARG A 276 12.35 -57.63 12.37
C ARG A 276 12.81 -57.51 13.81
N HIS A 277 12.11 -58.19 14.71
CA HIS A 277 12.53 -58.31 16.09
C HIS A 277 13.79 -59.21 16.22
N PRO A 278 14.73 -58.95 17.16
CA PRO A 278 15.99 -59.69 17.25
C PRO A 278 15.87 -61.15 17.71
N PHE A 279 14.79 -61.50 18.42
CA PHE A 279 14.60 -62.80 19.06
C PHE A 279 13.29 -63.47 18.65
N LEU A 280 12.19 -62.75 18.84
CA LEU A 280 10.85 -63.14 18.41
C LEU A 280 10.65 -63.01 16.88
N PRO A 281 9.63 -63.67 16.30
CA PRO A 281 9.25 -63.48 14.90
C PRO A 281 8.93 -62.03 14.56
N ALA A 282 8.98 -61.71 13.26
CA ALA A 282 8.74 -60.38 12.78
C ALA A 282 7.27 -59.96 12.95
N THR A 283 7.06 -58.68 13.25
CA THR A 283 5.72 -58.09 13.36
C THR A 283 5.37 -57.40 12.06
N GLN A 284 4.13 -57.58 11.61
CA GLN A 284 3.57 -56.86 10.46
C GLN A 284 2.43 -55.96 10.93
N ARG A 285 2.36 -54.74 10.40
CA ARG A 285 1.28 -53.79 10.69
C ARG A 285 0.64 -53.29 9.42
N PHE A 286 -0.68 -53.15 9.50
CA PHE A 286 -1.49 -52.59 8.45
C PHE A 286 -2.32 -51.44 9.03
N SER A 287 -2.28 -50.26 8.38
CA SER A 287 -3.08 -49.10 8.75
C SER A 287 -3.88 -48.56 7.58
N ILE A 288 -5.09 -48.09 7.82
CA ILE A 288 -5.90 -47.31 6.88
C ILE A 288 -6.25 -45.98 7.54
N SER A 289 -6.05 -44.88 6.83
CA SER A 289 -6.37 -43.52 7.26
C SER A 289 -7.32 -42.84 6.27
N LEU A 290 -8.33 -42.13 6.80
CA LEU A 290 -9.29 -41.31 6.05
C LEU A 290 -9.10 -39.84 6.44
N MET A 291 -8.67 -39.02 5.49
CA MET A 291 -8.42 -37.58 5.63
C MET A 291 -9.64 -36.79 5.14
N LEU A 292 -10.47 -36.34 6.07
CA LEU A 292 -11.71 -35.62 5.79
C LEU A 292 -11.44 -34.09 5.78
N ASN A 293 -11.89 -33.40 4.72
CA ASN A 293 -11.75 -31.95 4.48
C ASN A 293 -10.32 -31.39 4.28
N PRO A 294 -9.52 -31.84 3.29
CA PRO A 294 -8.26 -31.17 2.97
C PRO A 294 -8.53 -29.88 2.17
N SER A 295 -8.48 -28.71 2.82
CA SER A 295 -8.52 -27.43 2.09
C SER A 295 -7.36 -27.35 1.10
N TYR A 296 -7.65 -27.14 -0.19
CA TYR A 296 -6.61 -27.02 -1.22
C TYR A 296 -5.85 -25.70 -1.16
N VAL A 297 -6.50 -24.62 -0.74
CA VAL A 297 -5.92 -23.27 -0.77
C VAL A 297 -5.65 -22.76 0.65
N SER A 298 -4.49 -22.13 0.86
CA SER A 298 -4.15 -21.48 2.13
C SER A 298 -3.34 -20.20 1.93
N ILE A 299 -3.61 -19.18 2.75
CA ILE A 299 -2.88 -17.90 2.75
C ILE A 299 -1.66 -18.00 3.69
N LYS A 300 -0.45 -17.95 3.12
CA LYS A 300 0.82 -18.04 3.85
C LYS A 300 1.29 -16.70 4.40
N ASP A 301 1.02 -15.62 3.68
CA ASP A 301 1.26 -14.26 4.13
C ASP A 301 0.36 -13.26 3.40
N ALA A 302 0.18 -12.09 3.99
CA ALA A 302 -0.55 -10.97 3.39
C ALA A 302 -0.03 -9.66 3.98
N VAL A 303 0.37 -8.72 3.13
CA VAL A 303 0.94 -7.43 3.53
C VAL A 303 0.34 -6.34 2.66
N LEU A 304 -0.12 -5.24 3.28
CA LEU A 304 -0.46 -4.02 2.54
C LEU A 304 0.82 -3.23 2.29
N ARG A 305 0.96 -2.66 1.09
CA ARG A 305 2.08 -1.80 0.73
C ARG A 305 2.09 -0.45 1.45
N PRO A 306 0.96 0.29 1.55
CA PRO A 306 0.93 1.51 2.35
C PRO A 306 1.05 1.18 3.85
N LYS A 307 2.01 1.81 4.53
CA LYS A 307 2.19 1.72 5.98
C LYS A 307 1.03 2.36 6.76
N SER A 308 0.52 3.47 6.21
CA SER A 308 -0.67 4.19 6.64
C SER A 308 -1.47 4.55 5.39
N ILE A 309 -2.79 4.55 5.49
CA ILE A 309 -3.68 4.81 4.36
C ILE A 309 -4.30 6.19 4.56
N TYR A 310 -3.92 7.15 3.71
CA TYR A 310 -4.50 8.49 3.71
C TYR A 310 -5.74 8.49 2.82
N ARG A 311 -6.92 8.81 3.39
CA ARG A 311 -8.16 8.83 2.60
C ARG A 311 -8.09 9.77 1.39
N SER A 312 -7.43 10.90 1.54
CA SER A 312 -7.27 11.90 0.47
C SER A 312 -6.41 11.43 -0.70
N LEU A 313 -5.60 10.37 -0.51
CA LEU A 313 -4.79 9.76 -1.57
C LEU A 313 -5.44 8.53 -2.22
N TYR A 314 -6.74 8.31 -2.02
CA TYR A 314 -7.42 7.16 -2.60
C TYR A 314 -7.24 7.05 -4.13
N PRO A 315 -7.26 8.13 -4.94
CA PRO A 315 -7.06 8.01 -6.38
C PRO A 315 -5.65 7.51 -6.75
N HIS A 316 -4.64 7.93 -6.00
CA HIS A 316 -3.26 7.46 -6.15
C HIS A 316 -3.15 5.96 -5.90
N TYR A 317 -3.79 5.47 -4.85
CA TYR A 317 -3.78 4.03 -4.52
C TYR A 317 -4.47 3.16 -5.60
N GLN A 318 -5.42 3.70 -6.37
CA GLN A 318 -6.06 2.96 -7.47
C GLN A 318 -5.16 2.77 -8.68
N GLN A 319 -4.10 3.59 -8.80
CA GLN A 319 -3.13 3.52 -9.90
C GLN A 319 -1.95 2.61 -9.56
N GLN A 320 -1.90 2.08 -8.34
CA GLN A 320 -0.77 1.30 -7.83
C GLN A 320 -1.20 -0.07 -7.31
N GLU A 321 -0.21 -0.95 -7.24
CA GLU A 321 -0.31 -2.20 -6.52
C GLU A 321 -0.50 -1.93 -5.02
N PHE A 322 -1.52 -2.52 -4.41
CA PHE A 322 -1.97 -2.16 -3.06
C PHE A 322 -1.58 -3.18 -1.98
N ALA A 323 -1.66 -4.47 -2.30
CA ALA A 323 -1.36 -5.56 -1.36
C ALA A 323 -0.65 -6.73 -2.03
N ASP A 324 0.23 -7.41 -1.29
CA ASP A 324 0.86 -8.66 -1.72
C ASP A 324 0.37 -9.82 -0.84
N VAL A 325 -0.18 -10.86 -1.49
CA VAL A 325 -0.77 -12.02 -0.83
C VAL A 325 -0.05 -13.29 -1.27
N VAL A 326 0.56 -14.01 -0.33
CA VAL A 326 1.26 -15.27 -0.61
C VAL A 326 0.28 -16.43 -0.45
N LEU A 327 -0.03 -17.08 -1.56
CA LEU A 327 -1.04 -18.14 -1.64
C LEU A 327 -0.38 -19.48 -1.94
N LYS A 328 -0.85 -20.54 -1.30
CA LYS A 328 -0.47 -21.93 -1.62
C LYS A 328 -1.66 -22.68 -2.19
N ASN A 329 -1.49 -23.27 -3.36
CA ASN A 329 -2.37 -24.28 -3.92
C ASN A 329 -1.77 -25.68 -3.69
N ALA A 330 -2.47 -26.54 -2.95
CA ALA A 330 -2.07 -27.93 -2.72
C ALA A 330 -2.78 -28.93 -3.66
N SER A 331 -3.72 -28.46 -4.49
CA SER A 331 -4.40 -29.28 -5.50
C SER A 331 -3.43 -29.71 -6.60
N PRO A 332 -3.60 -30.92 -7.16
CA PRO A 332 -2.91 -31.34 -8.39
C PRO A 332 -3.38 -30.56 -9.63
N ASP A 333 -4.48 -29.81 -9.52
CA ASP A 333 -5.06 -29.02 -10.61
C ASP A 333 -4.91 -27.52 -10.38
N ALA A 334 -4.99 -26.75 -11.47
CA ALA A 334 -5.07 -25.30 -11.39
C ALA A 334 -6.42 -24.91 -10.76
N LEU A 335 -6.40 -23.97 -9.82
CA LEU A 335 -7.61 -23.56 -9.10
C LEU A 335 -7.93 -22.10 -9.37
N PRO A 336 -9.09 -21.80 -9.99
CA PRO A 336 -9.62 -20.44 -9.98
C PRO A 336 -10.06 -20.08 -8.56
N VAL A 337 -9.62 -18.93 -8.08
CA VAL A 337 -9.94 -18.41 -6.75
C VAL A 337 -10.37 -16.95 -6.86
N THR A 338 -11.22 -16.51 -5.94
CA THR A 338 -11.53 -15.09 -5.72
C THR A 338 -10.76 -14.62 -4.50
N LEU A 339 -9.87 -13.64 -4.69
CA LEU A 339 -9.24 -12.89 -3.61
C LEU A 339 -10.16 -11.77 -3.19
N ILE A 340 -10.31 -11.60 -1.88
CA ILE A 340 -11.20 -10.61 -1.28
C ILE A 340 -10.37 -9.82 -0.27
N LEU A 341 -10.26 -8.51 -0.46
CA LEU A 341 -9.60 -7.58 0.45
C LEU A 341 -10.64 -6.71 1.14
N GLU A 342 -10.71 -6.82 2.47
CA GLU A 342 -11.59 -6.03 3.31
C GLU A 342 -10.74 -5.06 4.16
N ILE A 343 -11.01 -3.76 4.03
CA ILE A 343 -10.42 -2.72 4.87
C ILE A 343 -11.56 -2.00 5.57
N PRO A 344 -11.83 -2.33 6.85
CA PRO A 344 -12.95 -1.77 7.59
C PRO A 344 -12.93 -0.24 7.57
N SER A 345 -14.11 0.38 7.49
CA SER A 345 -14.34 1.84 7.43
C SER A 345 -13.80 2.58 6.19
N LEU A 346 -13.05 1.92 5.32
CA LEU A 346 -12.48 2.54 4.12
C LEU A 346 -13.24 2.13 2.85
N LEU A 347 -13.62 0.85 2.75
CA LEU A 347 -14.35 0.32 1.60
C LEU A 347 -15.84 0.12 1.93
N ASP A 348 -16.72 0.56 1.04
CA ASP A 348 -18.16 0.32 1.14
C ASP A 348 -18.50 -1.16 0.92
N GLN A 349 -17.74 -1.83 0.05
CA GLN A 349 -17.80 -3.27 -0.22
C GLN A 349 -16.37 -3.81 -0.32
N PRO A 350 -16.11 -5.08 0.08
CA PRO A 350 -14.80 -5.70 -0.10
C PRO A 350 -14.34 -5.65 -1.56
N TYR A 351 -13.05 -5.40 -1.77
CA TYR A 351 -12.45 -5.46 -3.10
C TYR A 351 -12.25 -6.92 -3.50
N GLU A 352 -12.76 -7.34 -4.65
CA GLU A 352 -12.64 -8.71 -5.15
C GLU A 352 -11.86 -8.77 -6.47
N GLU A 353 -10.97 -9.76 -6.61
CA GLU A 353 -10.22 -10.04 -7.83
C GLU A 353 -10.17 -11.56 -8.08
N GLN A 354 -10.29 -11.99 -9.34
CA GLN A 354 -10.19 -13.40 -9.72
C GLN A 354 -8.78 -13.74 -10.19
N VAL A 355 -8.22 -14.83 -9.65
CA VAL A 355 -6.88 -15.31 -9.98
C VAL A 355 -6.90 -16.83 -10.17
N VAL A 356 -6.07 -17.35 -11.06
CA VAL A 356 -5.88 -18.81 -11.22
C VAL A 356 -4.56 -19.23 -10.60
N LEU A 357 -4.61 -20.07 -9.57
CA LEU A 357 -3.43 -20.58 -8.89
C LEU A 357 -2.88 -21.83 -9.61
N PRO A 358 -1.59 -21.86 -9.99
CA PRO A 358 -0.99 -23.04 -10.59
C PRO A 358 -1.05 -24.26 -9.67
N PRO A 359 -1.11 -25.50 -10.21
CA PRO A 359 -1.07 -26.73 -9.42
C PRO A 359 0.12 -26.76 -8.45
N GLN A 360 -0.09 -27.28 -7.25
CA GLN A 360 0.97 -27.58 -6.27
C GLN A 360 2.00 -26.45 -6.07
N SER A 361 1.55 -25.19 -6.11
CA SER A 361 2.43 -24.01 -6.14
C SER A 361 2.31 -23.16 -4.88
N THR A 362 3.28 -22.27 -4.68
CA THR A 362 3.19 -21.15 -3.75
C THR A 362 3.57 -19.89 -4.51
N THR A 363 2.63 -18.97 -4.68
CA THR A 363 2.78 -17.76 -5.51
C THR A 363 2.44 -16.53 -4.70
N THR A 364 3.16 -15.43 -4.92
CA THR A 364 2.75 -14.11 -4.46
C THR A 364 1.84 -13.50 -5.52
N GLN A 365 0.63 -13.12 -5.12
CA GLN A 365 -0.33 -12.40 -5.95
C GLN A 365 -0.40 -10.97 -5.46
N THR A 366 -0.25 -10.03 -6.37
CA THR A 366 -0.33 -8.61 -6.08
C THR A 366 -1.72 -8.12 -6.46
N MET A 367 -2.40 -7.46 -5.52
CA MET A 367 -3.77 -6.98 -5.66
C MET A 367 -3.80 -5.47 -5.82
N GLY A 368 -4.66 -4.98 -6.70
CA GLY A 368 -5.05 -3.58 -6.75
C GLY A 368 -6.08 -3.24 -5.66
N ILE A 369 -6.70 -2.06 -5.79
CA ILE A 369 -7.85 -1.65 -4.98
C ILE A 369 -8.71 -0.66 -5.77
N VAL A 370 -10.01 -0.63 -5.49
CA VAL A 370 -10.94 0.37 -6.02
C VAL A 370 -11.72 0.96 -4.86
N PHE A 371 -11.86 2.27 -4.85
CA PHE A 371 -12.60 3.01 -3.83
C PHE A 371 -13.92 3.52 -4.40
N ALA A 372 -14.91 3.65 -3.53
CA ALA A 372 -16.15 4.33 -3.86
C ALA A 372 -15.96 5.85 -3.81
N ASP A 373 -16.77 6.59 -4.56
CA ASP A 373 -16.77 8.06 -4.53
C ASP A 373 -17.11 8.63 -3.13
N SER A 374 -17.74 7.83 -2.27
CA SER A 374 -18.15 8.17 -0.90
C SER A 374 -16.99 8.33 0.09
N VAL A 375 -15.77 7.89 -0.26
CA VAL A 375 -14.62 7.79 0.66
C VAL A 375 -14.28 9.10 1.37
N LEU A 376 -14.52 10.24 0.72
CA LEU A 376 -14.29 11.58 1.26
C LEU A 376 -15.57 12.31 1.68
N LEU A 377 -16.76 11.76 1.40
CA LEU A 377 -18.03 12.51 1.48
C LEU A 377 -18.74 12.39 2.83
N THR A 378 -18.34 11.45 3.69
CA THR A 378 -18.99 11.23 4.99
C THR A 378 -18.29 11.98 6.12
N GLU A 379 -19.01 12.39 7.16
CA GLU A 379 -18.38 12.99 8.36
C GLU A 379 -17.39 12.02 9.03
N ALA A 380 -17.69 10.72 9.00
CA ALA A 380 -16.81 9.68 9.49
C ALA A 380 -15.45 9.64 8.78
N SER A 381 -15.37 10.16 7.54
CA SER A 381 -14.11 10.25 6.79
C SER A 381 -13.11 11.21 7.42
N GLY A 382 -13.53 12.17 8.26
CA GLY A 382 -12.64 13.13 8.91
C GLY A 382 -11.83 12.58 10.09
N PHE A 383 -12.06 11.34 10.52
CA PHE A 383 -11.44 10.78 11.72
C PHE A 383 -10.45 9.65 11.40
N ASP A 384 -9.35 9.64 12.15
CA ASP A 384 -8.35 8.57 12.12
C ASP A 384 -8.90 7.29 12.77
N ARG A 385 -8.65 6.14 12.14
CA ARG A 385 -9.07 4.83 12.67
C ARG A 385 -7.96 3.80 12.51
N LEU A 386 -7.60 3.13 13.60
CA LEU A 386 -6.81 1.91 13.54
C LEU A 386 -7.73 0.75 13.17
N VAL A 387 -7.49 0.14 12.02
CA VAL A 387 -8.31 -0.97 11.50
C VAL A 387 -7.48 -2.22 11.33
N GLN A 388 -8.12 -3.38 11.36
CA GLN A 388 -7.50 -4.66 11.07
C GLN A 388 -8.02 -5.18 9.73
N PRO A 389 -7.25 -4.99 8.62
CA PRO A 389 -7.65 -5.50 7.33
C PRO A 389 -7.69 -7.03 7.31
N ARG A 390 -8.52 -7.58 6.43
CA ARG A 390 -8.65 -9.02 6.21
C ARG A 390 -8.49 -9.33 4.73
N VAL A 391 -7.75 -10.40 4.46
CA VAL A 391 -7.69 -11.01 3.12
C VAL A 391 -8.33 -12.39 3.20
N SER A 392 -9.22 -12.66 2.26
CA SER A 392 -9.91 -13.94 2.13
C SER A 392 -9.73 -14.51 0.73
N VAL A 393 -9.70 -15.83 0.62
CA VAL A 393 -9.64 -16.56 -0.66
C VAL A 393 -10.82 -17.49 -0.73
N ARG A 394 -11.72 -17.25 -1.68
CA ARG A 394 -12.88 -18.11 -1.97
C ARG A 394 -12.60 -18.98 -3.19
N TYR A 395 -12.90 -20.27 -3.12
CA TYR A 395 -12.68 -21.22 -4.22
C TYR A 395 -13.68 -22.37 -4.16
N GLU A 396 -13.87 -23.07 -5.29
CA GLU A 396 -14.72 -24.26 -5.34
C GLU A 396 -13.89 -25.53 -5.18
N GLN A 397 -14.41 -26.47 -4.38
CA GLN A 397 -13.86 -27.80 -4.18
C GLN A 397 -15.01 -28.80 -4.07
N GLU A 398 -15.05 -29.80 -4.97
CA GLU A 398 -16.07 -30.85 -4.97
C GLU A 398 -17.52 -30.29 -4.97
N SER A 399 -17.76 -29.26 -5.79
CA SER A 399 -19.05 -28.55 -5.88
C SER A 399 -19.48 -27.81 -4.60
N ALA A 400 -18.59 -27.64 -3.63
CA ALA A 400 -18.79 -26.80 -2.46
C ALA A 400 -17.87 -25.57 -2.49
N SER A 401 -18.43 -24.40 -2.16
CA SER A 401 -17.64 -23.18 -1.96
C SER A 401 -16.89 -23.24 -0.63
N LYS A 402 -15.59 -22.97 -0.66
CA LYS A 402 -14.69 -22.92 0.49
C LYS A 402 -14.03 -21.55 0.57
N THR A 403 -13.80 -21.09 1.79
CA THR A 403 -13.10 -19.82 2.07
C THR A 403 -11.95 -20.06 3.03
N ALA A 404 -10.82 -19.41 2.77
CA ALA A 404 -9.70 -19.32 3.70
C ALA A 404 -9.42 -17.86 4.02
N ASP A 405 -9.32 -17.51 5.30
CA ASP A 405 -9.16 -16.13 5.76
C ASP A 405 -7.81 -15.89 6.43
N ARG A 406 -7.33 -14.65 6.37
CA ARG A 406 -6.17 -14.20 7.13
C ARG A 406 -6.28 -12.72 7.48
N SER A 407 -6.11 -12.40 8.75
CA SER A 407 -5.94 -11.01 9.19
C SER A 407 -4.56 -10.47 8.79
N VAL A 408 -4.54 -9.23 8.31
CA VAL A 408 -3.32 -8.47 8.05
C VAL A 408 -2.93 -7.70 9.32
N ALA A 409 -1.69 -7.22 9.38
CA ALA A 409 -1.25 -6.32 10.45
C ALA A 409 -2.18 -5.10 10.52
N PRO A 410 -2.52 -4.61 11.73
CA PRO A 410 -3.31 -3.40 11.88
C PRO A 410 -2.67 -2.20 11.17
N VAL A 411 -3.51 -1.37 10.54
CA VAL A 411 -3.09 -0.19 9.76
C VAL A 411 -3.92 1.03 10.17
N TYR A 412 -3.30 2.20 10.19
CA TYR A 412 -4.01 3.46 10.37
C TYR A 412 -4.66 3.88 9.04
N VAL A 413 -5.97 4.06 9.07
CA VAL A 413 -6.72 4.78 8.05
C VAL A 413 -6.91 6.19 8.56
N LEU A 414 -6.17 7.13 7.96
CA LEU A 414 -6.11 8.53 8.38
C LEU A 414 -7.28 9.31 7.76
N GLY A 415 -7.76 10.30 8.51
CA GLY A 415 -8.89 11.13 8.15
C GLY A 415 -8.68 11.91 6.86
N ARG A 416 -9.77 12.41 6.28
CA ARG A 416 -9.76 13.39 5.19
C ARG A 416 -8.96 14.62 5.63
N GLY A 417 -8.08 15.11 4.77
CA GLY A 417 -7.19 16.22 5.11
C GLY A 417 -5.84 15.79 5.66
N LYS A 418 -5.72 14.57 6.20
CA LYS A 418 -4.46 14.10 6.76
C LYS A 418 -3.42 13.86 5.68
N MET A 419 -2.20 14.33 5.94
CA MET A 419 -1.00 13.95 5.19
C MET A 419 0.24 13.96 6.08
N SER A 420 1.37 13.53 5.54
CA SER A 420 2.69 13.70 6.16
C SER A 420 3.65 14.28 5.12
N TRP A 421 4.69 14.95 5.62
CA TRP A 421 5.66 15.71 4.83
C TRP A 421 6.86 14.89 4.33
N ASP A 422 6.80 13.56 4.41
CA ASP A 422 7.78 12.64 3.81
C ASP A 422 7.79 12.71 2.28
N ASP A 423 6.67 13.10 1.68
CA ASP A 423 6.56 13.46 0.27
C ASP A 423 5.66 14.71 0.10
N PRO A 424 6.25 15.91 -0.06
CA PRO A 424 5.50 17.15 -0.22
C PRO A 424 4.60 17.19 -1.46
N ALA A 425 4.87 16.38 -2.50
CA ALA A 425 4.03 16.33 -3.70
C ALA A 425 2.61 15.82 -3.41
N ARG A 426 2.38 15.18 -2.24
CA ARG A 426 1.02 14.81 -1.78
C ARG A 426 0.07 15.99 -1.65
N MET A 427 0.59 17.21 -1.51
CA MET A 427 -0.25 18.43 -1.55
C MET A 427 -1.05 18.54 -2.85
N GLY A 428 -0.57 17.95 -3.96
CA GLY A 428 -1.32 17.88 -5.21
C GLY A 428 -2.72 17.25 -5.07
N ALA A 429 -2.93 16.35 -4.10
CA ALA A 429 -4.24 15.74 -3.84
C ALA A 429 -5.28 16.73 -3.25
N PHE A 430 -4.83 17.89 -2.80
CA PHE A 430 -5.65 18.95 -2.23
C PHE A 430 -5.82 20.15 -3.18
N VAL A 431 -5.13 20.14 -4.33
CA VAL A 431 -5.31 21.16 -5.38
C VAL A 431 -6.52 20.76 -6.23
N THR A 432 -7.63 21.49 -6.09
CA THR A 432 -8.93 21.13 -6.67
C THR A 432 -9.47 22.22 -7.61
N PRO A 433 -8.87 22.42 -8.80
CA PRO A 433 -9.24 23.51 -9.70
C PRO A 433 -10.64 23.37 -10.29
N ASN A 434 -11.14 22.15 -10.44
CA ASN A 434 -12.46 21.86 -11.02
C ASN A 434 -13.59 21.80 -9.98
N ASP A 435 -13.30 22.12 -8.73
CA ASP A 435 -14.29 22.13 -7.65
C ASP A 435 -15.30 23.27 -7.86
N PRO A 436 -16.64 23.02 -7.80
CA PRO A 436 -17.65 24.06 -8.05
C PRO A 436 -17.51 25.33 -7.21
N ALA A 437 -17.08 25.21 -5.95
CA ALA A 437 -16.76 26.36 -5.10
C ALA A 437 -15.63 27.23 -5.68
N ILE A 438 -14.56 26.60 -6.18
CA ILE A 438 -13.37 27.25 -6.72
C ILE A 438 -13.66 27.83 -8.11
N ALA A 439 -14.18 27.02 -9.02
CA ALA A 439 -14.49 27.44 -10.38
C ALA A 439 -15.52 28.58 -10.41
N GLY A 440 -16.57 28.50 -9.58
CA GLY A 440 -17.57 29.57 -9.47
C GLY A 440 -16.97 30.88 -8.94
N PHE A 441 -16.16 30.80 -7.88
CA PHE A 441 -15.50 31.96 -7.29
C PHE A 441 -14.55 32.65 -8.29
N VAL A 442 -13.69 31.88 -8.96
CA VAL A 442 -12.72 32.38 -9.95
C VAL A 442 -13.44 33.03 -11.13
N GLN A 443 -14.47 32.36 -11.68
CA GLN A 443 -15.24 32.88 -12.81
C GLN A 443 -15.90 34.23 -12.49
N GLU A 444 -16.47 34.38 -11.30
CA GLU A 444 -17.10 35.63 -10.87
C GLU A 444 -16.08 36.77 -10.74
N VAL A 445 -14.91 36.52 -10.14
CA VAL A 445 -13.84 37.54 -10.02
C VAL A 445 -13.34 37.97 -11.39
N MET A 446 -13.01 37.03 -12.29
CA MET A 446 -12.52 37.34 -13.63
C MET A 446 -13.56 38.07 -14.48
N GLY A 447 -14.85 37.73 -14.32
CA GLY A 447 -15.95 38.41 -14.99
C GLY A 447 -16.12 39.86 -14.54
N ASN A 448 -16.04 40.10 -13.22
CA ASN A 448 -16.26 41.41 -12.61
C ASN A 448 -15.14 42.42 -12.91
N PHE A 449 -13.91 41.97 -13.11
CA PHE A 449 -12.72 42.83 -13.27
C PHE A 449 -12.05 42.70 -14.63
N ARG A 450 -12.82 42.36 -15.66
CA ARG A 450 -12.30 42.21 -17.03
C ARG A 450 -11.68 43.51 -17.57
N GLN A 451 -12.21 44.68 -17.20
CA GLN A 451 -11.66 45.95 -17.70
C GLN A 451 -10.27 46.23 -17.12
N GLU A 452 -10.10 46.06 -15.82
CA GLU A 452 -8.85 46.23 -15.10
C GLU A 452 -7.81 45.19 -15.53
N LEU A 453 -8.23 43.92 -15.66
CA LEU A 453 -7.34 42.83 -16.09
C LEU A 453 -6.70 43.14 -17.46
N TYR A 454 -7.48 43.61 -18.43
CA TYR A 454 -6.96 43.91 -19.77
C TYR A 454 -6.29 45.28 -19.86
N GLY A 455 -6.88 46.30 -19.23
CA GLY A 455 -6.41 47.69 -19.33
C GLY A 455 -5.16 47.98 -18.51
N ASP A 456 -5.06 47.41 -17.31
CA ASP A 456 -4.04 47.75 -16.32
C ASP A 456 -3.03 46.61 -16.11
N TYR A 457 -3.43 45.35 -16.32
CA TYR A 457 -2.54 44.19 -16.22
C TYR A 457 -2.19 43.51 -17.55
N GLY A 458 -2.75 43.95 -18.67
CA GLY A 458 -2.47 43.36 -19.99
C GLY A 458 -2.91 41.91 -20.15
N ASN A 459 -3.91 41.45 -19.38
CA ASN A 459 -4.38 40.07 -19.31
C ASN A 459 -3.27 39.05 -18.93
N SER A 460 -2.29 39.50 -18.14
CA SER A 460 -1.18 38.68 -17.66
C SER A 460 -1.59 37.74 -16.51
N ASN A 461 -0.81 36.68 -16.31
CA ASN A 461 -0.97 35.79 -15.15
C ASN A 461 -0.77 36.53 -13.83
N ILE A 462 0.09 37.57 -13.81
CA ILE A 462 0.28 38.46 -12.65
C ILE A 462 -1.04 39.17 -12.30
N GLY A 463 -1.73 39.73 -13.29
CA GLY A 463 -3.02 40.39 -13.07
C GLY A 463 -4.11 39.45 -12.57
N LYS A 464 -4.19 38.26 -13.14
CA LYS A 464 -5.10 37.20 -12.69
C LYS A 464 -4.82 36.82 -11.23
N ALA A 465 -3.55 36.57 -10.90
CA ALA A 465 -3.12 36.24 -9.54
C ALA A 465 -3.40 37.38 -8.55
N ALA A 466 -3.14 38.64 -8.92
CA ALA A 466 -3.43 39.80 -8.08
C ALA A 466 -4.93 39.94 -7.76
N LEU A 467 -5.80 39.78 -8.77
CA LEU A 467 -7.25 39.84 -8.59
C LEU A 467 -7.76 38.71 -7.68
N ILE A 468 -7.26 37.49 -7.87
CA ILE A 468 -7.61 36.34 -7.04
C ILE A 468 -7.13 36.54 -5.59
N TYR A 469 -5.87 36.95 -5.39
CA TYR A 469 -5.32 37.24 -4.08
C TYR A 469 -6.14 38.30 -3.34
N ASN A 470 -6.53 39.37 -4.06
CA ASN A 470 -7.38 40.42 -3.53
C ASN A 470 -8.78 39.90 -3.17
N ALA A 471 -9.36 39.02 -4.00
CA ALA A 471 -10.65 38.40 -3.76
C ALA A 471 -10.63 37.52 -2.51
N ILE A 472 -9.61 36.67 -2.34
CA ILE A 472 -9.41 35.82 -1.15
C ILE A 472 -9.33 36.70 0.12
N SER A 473 -8.51 37.76 0.05
CA SER A 473 -8.34 38.70 1.17
C SER A 473 -9.63 39.46 1.50
N THR A 474 -10.38 39.91 0.48
CA THR A 474 -11.64 40.65 0.65
C THR A 474 -12.78 39.74 1.12
N HIS A 475 -12.76 38.46 0.73
CA HIS A 475 -13.68 37.44 1.24
C HIS A 475 -13.52 37.21 2.76
N GLY A 476 -12.34 37.55 3.28
CA GLY A 476 -12.01 37.53 4.70
C GLY A 476 -11.28 36.27 5.12
N VAL A 477 -10.61 35.56 4.20
CA VAL A 477 -9.72 34.45 4.56
C VAL A 477 -8.51 35.01 5.31
N LEU A 478 -8.22 34.44 6.47
CA LEU A 478 -7.14 34.88 7.36
C LEU A 478 -6.22 33.71 7.72
N TYR A 479 -4.91 33.99 7.68
CA TYR A 479 -3.92 33.09 8.23
C TYR A 479 -3.96 33.09 9.76
N GLN A 480 -4.13 31.90 10.33
CA GLN A 480 -3.96 31.60 11.74
C GLN A 480 -3.07 30.36 11.88
N ARG A 481 -1.94 30.51 12.58
CA ARG A 481 -1.04 29.40 12.87
C ARG A 481 -1.75 28.35 13.75
N ASP A 482 -1.73 27.09 13.34
CA ASP A 482 -2.28 25.98 14.13
C ASP A 482 -1.53 25.85 15.48
N PRO A 483 -2.23 25.93 16.63
CA PRO A 483 -1.63 25.68 17.93
C PRO A 483 -1.38 24.19 18.25
N GLN A 484 -2.00 23.23 17.54
CA GLN A 484 -1.86 21.80 17.81
C GLN A 484 -0.68 21.16 17.05
N THR A 485 -0.49 21.51 15.79
CA THR A 485 0.62 21.07 14.93
C THR A 485 1.25 22.27 14.21
N PRO A 486 1.93 23.20 14.91
CA PRO A 486 2.63 24.28 14.24
C PRO A 486 3.64 23.68 13.24
N PHE A 487 3.65 24.10 11.97
CA PHE A 487 4.59 23.61 10.95
C PHE A 487 6.04 23.52 11.45
N LEU A 488 6.46 24.50 12.26
CA LEU A 488 7.76 24.56 12.93
C LEU A 488 8.10 23.32 13.77
N SER A 489 7.11 22.65 14.35
CA SER A 489 7.25 21.41 15.12
C SER A 489 7.29 20.14 14.28
N VAL A 490 6.84 20.23 13.01
CA VAL A 490 6.74 19.13 12.05
C VAL A 490 7.92 19.09 11.06
N SER A 491 8.50 20.26 10.73
CA SER A 491 9.69 20.34 9.87
C SER A 491 10.88 19.48 10.36
N GLY A 492 11.03 19.30 11.68
CA GLY A 492 12.08 18.46 12.27
C GLY A 492 11.80 16.95 12.27
N ASP A 493 10.54 16.53 12.10
CA ASP A 493 10.12 15.12 12.02
C ASP A 493 9.01 14.97 10.98
N ARG A 494 9.43 14.67 9.74
CA ARG A 494 8.56 14.49 8.56
C ARG A 494 7.55 13.33 8.69
N THR A 495 7.57 12.58 9.80
CA THR A 495 6.60 11.53 10.10
C THR A 495 5.37 12.02 10.87
N ILE A 496 5.38 13.26 11.36
CA ILE A 496 4.22 13.87 12.03
C ILE A 496 3.13 14.18 10.99
N PHE A 497 1.89 13.87 11.34
CA PHE A 497 0.73 14.10 10.47
C PHE A 497 0.25 15.54 10.57
N ASP A 498 0.03 16.16 9.42
CA ASP A 498 -0.60 17.47 9.27
C ASP A 498 -2.05 17.33 8.77
N THR A 499 -2.83 18.42 8.82
CA THR A 499 -4.24 18.42 8.37
C THR A 499 -4.53 19.58 7.42
N ILE A 500 -4.50 19.29 6.13
CA ILE A 500 -4.87 20.23 5.07
C ILE A 500 -6.39 20.28 4.92
N ARG A 501 -6.96 21.48 4.98
CA ARG A 501 -8.33 21.77 4.57
C ARG A 501 -8.41 21.86 3.07
N TYR A 502 -9.45 21.26 2.50
CA TYR A 502 -9.71 21.45 1.09
C TYR A 502 -10.03 22.93 0.79
N PRO A 503 -9.68 23.43 -0.40
CA PRO A 503 -9.90 24.83 -0.79
C PRO A 503 -11.32 25.38 -0.49
N TYR A 504 -12.38 24.60 -0.75
CA TYR A 504 -13.75 25.03 -0.42
C TYR A 504 -14.02 25.13 1.08
N GLU A 505 -13.38 24.29 1.90
CA GLU A 505 -13.51 24.32 3.35
C GLU A 505 -12.87 25.60 3.89
N LEU A 506 -11.71 25.99 3.35
CA LEU A 506 -11.07 27.25 3.71
C LEU A 506 -11.89 28.46 3.26
N LEU A 507 -12.47 28.45 2.06
CA LEU A 507 -13.36 29.53 1.61
C LEU A 507 -14.61 29.67 2.48
N ARG A 508 -15.14 28.57 3.00
CA ARG A 508 -16.30 28.56 3.89
C ARG A 508 -15.93 29.04 5.29
N ASP A 509 -14.87 28.49 5.87
CA ASP A 509 -14.49 28.67 7.27
C ASP A 509 -13.63 29.93 7.50
N LYS A 510 -12.96 30.40 6.44
CA LYS A 510 -12.17 31.64 6.35
C LYS A 510 -10.95 31.72 7.26
N VAL A 511 -10.57 30.63 7.91
CA VAL A 511 -9.39 30.56 8.78
C VAL A 511 -8.65 29.26 8.51
N GLY A 512 -7.36 29.38 8.24
CA GLY A 512 -6.46 28.25 7.97
C GLY A 512 -5.00 28.66 8.17
N ASP A 513 -4.10 27.69 8.05
CA ASP A 513 -2.66 27.88 8.17
C ASP A 513 -1.97 27.95 6.80
N CYS A 514 -0.68 27.63 6.73
CA CYS A 514 0.19 27.93 5.58
C CYS A 514 -0.18 27.06 4.37
N ASP A 515 -0.37 25.77 4.62
CA ASP A 515 -0.72 24.72 3.68
C ASP A 515 -2.14 24.91 3.15
N ASP A 516 -3.10 25.19 4.04
CA ASP A 516 -4.47 25.58 3.69
C ASP A 516 -4.49 26.76 2.69
N CYS A 517 -3.77 27.84 3.04
CA CYS A 517 -3.70 29.05 2.24
C CYS A 517 -3.04 28.81 0.88
N THR A 518 -2.06 27.90 0.85
CA THR A 518 -1.29 27.54 -0.34
C THR A 518 -2.13 26.71 -1.32
N VAL A 519 -2.81 25.66 -0.86
CA VAL A 519 -3.65 24.83 -1.74
C VAL A 519 -4.85 25.59 -2.28
N LEU A 520 -5.41 26.56 -1.53
CA LEU A 520 -6.49 27.42 -2.01
C LEU A 520 -6.06 28.25 -3.21
N PHE A 521 -4.94 28.96 -3.10
CA PHE A 521 -4.46 29.83 -4.17
C PHE A 521 -3.96 29.03 -5.37
N ALA A 522 -3.26 27.93 -5.12
CA ALA A 522 -2.87 27.00 -6.18
C ALA A 522 -4.09 26.51 -6.97
N SER A 523 -5.16 26.09 -6.28
CA SER A 523 -6.39 25.62 -6.95
C SER A 523 -7.06 26.68 -7.81
N MET A 524 -7.06 27.94 -7.36
CA MET A 524 -7.64 29.04 -8.13
C MET A 524 -6.80 29.42 -9.35
N LEU A 525 -5.46 29.33 -9.24
CA LEU A 525 -4.55 29.61 -10.36
C LEU A 525 -4.56 28.47 -11.38
N GLU A 526 -4.56 27.22 -10.95
CA GLU A 526 -4.69 26.05 -11.82
C GLU A 526 -6.06 26.02 -12.54
N ASN A 527 -7.13 26.57 -11.94
CA ASN A 527 -8.41 26.77 -12.63
C ASN A 527 -8.31 27.77 -13.80
N LEU A 528 -7.33 28.68 -13.76
CA LEU A 528 -7.05 29.67 -14.81
C LEU A 528 -5.99 29.19 -15.81
N ASP A 529 -5.65 27.89 -15.79
CA ASP A 529 -4.56 27.27 -16.55
C ASP A 529 -3.19 27.90 -16.25
N ILE A 530 -2.98 28.35 -15.01
CA ILE A 530 -1.70 28.88 -14.53
C ILE A 530 -1.02 27.81 -13.68
N GLN A 531 0.12 27.31 -14.15
CA GLN A 531 0.88 26.28 -13.44
C GLN A 531 1.43 26.80 -12.12
N THR A 532 1.42 25.92 -11.11
CA THR A 532 1.83 26.22 -9.74
C THR A 532 2.89 25.24 -9.24
N ALA A 533 3.77 25.75 -8.37
CA ALA A 533 4.78 24.97 -7.68
C ALA A 533 4.79 25.30 -6.19
N LEU A 534 4.95 24.28 -5.36
CA LEU A 534 5.12 24.39 -3.92
C LEU A 534 6.58 24.72 -3.62
N LEU A 535 6.77 25.59 -2.64
CA LEU A 535 8.06 25.91 -2.04
C LEU A 535 8.07 25.33 -0.62
N ASP A 536 8.67 24.14 -0.49
CA ASP A 536 8.82 23.40 0.77
C ASP A 536 10.10 23.86 1.49
N VAL A 537 9.94 24.66 2.55
CA VAL A 537 11.06 25.19 3.34
C VAL A 537 11.35 24.27 4.53
N ASP A 538 12.43 23.50 4.41
CA ASP A 538 12.97 22.63 5.46
C ASP A 538 14.10 23.33 6.22
N ALA A 539 13.75 24.38 6.95
CA ALA A 539 14.67 25.16 7.78
C ALA A 539 14.44 24.89 9.28
N PRO A 540 15.44 24.45 10.06
CA PRO A 540 15.27 24.16 11.49
C PRO A 540 14.77 25.38 12.28
N GLY A 541 13.58 25.26 12.89
CA GLY A 541 12.97 26.34 13.68
C GLY A 541 12.43 27.51 12.85
N ALA A 542 12.44 27.40 11.51
CA ALA A 542 11.92 28.39 10.57
C ALA A 542 11.18 27.75 9.36
N GLY A 543 10.84 26.46 9.45
CA GLY A 543 10.13 25.77 8.39
C GLY A 543 8.83 26.47 8.01
N HIS A 544 8.52 26.48 6.71
CA HIS A 544 7.35 27.14 6.15
C HIS A 544 6.98 26.53 4.78
N VAL A 545 5.72 26.69 4.35
CA VAL A 545 5.25 26.31 3.01
C VAL A 545 4.47 27.44 2.40
N TYR A 546 4.81 27.74 1.15
CA TYR A 546 4.15 28.72 0.29
C TYR A 546 4.31 28.26 -1.16
N MET A 547 3.98 29.09 -2.14
CA MET A 547 4.00 28.68 -3.54
C MET A 547 4.54 29.75 -4.49
N MET A 548 4.84 29.32 -5.70
CA MET A 548 5.11 30.19 -6.84
C MET A 548 4.27 29.76 -8.05
N PHE A 549 3.95 30.70 -8.94
CA PHE A 549 3.20 30.42 -10.17
C PHE A 549 3.93 30.87 -11.43
N ASP A 550 3.61 30.23 -12.54
CA ASP A 550 4.15 30.57 -13.86
C ASP A 550 3.65 31.94 -14.33
N SER A 551 4.56 32.90 -14.52
CA SER A 551 4.20 34.23 -15.04
C SER A 551 3.72 34.23 -16.49
N GLY A 552 3.96 33.14 -17.23
CA GLY A 552 3.77 33.04 -18.67
C GLY A 552 4.94 33.62 -19.48
N ILE A 553 6.04 34.00 -18.82
CA ILE A 553 7.25 34.56 -19.43
C ILE A 553 8.37 33.53 -19.35
N ASN A 554 9.04 33.31 -20.48
CA ASN A 554 10.24 32.47 -20.53
C ASN A 554 11.40 33.14 -19.81
N GLU A 555 12.27 32.33 -19.21
CA GLU A 555 13.44 32.79 -18.43
C GLU A 555 14.35 33.72 -19.24
N ASP A 556 14.56 33.44 -20.53
CA ASP A 556 15.42 34.21 -21.44
C ASP A 556 14.94 35.65 -21.68
N ARG A 557 13.67 35.93 -21.41
CA ARG A 557 13.05 37.25 -21.57
C ARG A 557 12.63 37.88 -20.25
N ALA A 558 12.91 37.25 -19.12
CA ALA A 558 12.41 37.68 -17.82
C ALA A 558 12.83 39.10 -17.44
N GLU A 559 14.05 39.53 -17.81
CA GLU A 559 14.55 40.89 -17.57
C GLU A 559 13.77 41.98 -18.32
N GLU A 560 13.03 41.63 -19.38
CA GLU A 560 12.12 42.58 -20.04
C GLU A 560 10.85 42.85 -19.19
N PHE A 561 10.50 41.96 -18.27
CA PHE A 561 9.23 42.00 -17.52
C PHE A 561 9.43 42.18 -16.02
N PHE A 562 10.62 41.90 -15.50
CA PHE A 562 10.93 41.87 -14.08
C PHE A 562 12.32 42.46 -13.78
N GLN A 563 12.47 43.01 -12.58
CA GLN A 563 13.79 43.36 -12.04
C GLN A 563 14.57 42.08 -11.66
N PRO A 564 15.91 42.12 -11.67
CA PRO A 564 16.73 41.05 -11.11
C PRO A 564 16.37 40.87 -9.63
N ASN A 565 15.90 39.69 -9.24
CA ASN A 565 15.33 39.33 -7.92
C ASN A 565 13.85 39.65 -7.67
N ASP A 566 13.03 39.82 -8.72
CA ASP A 566 11.56 39.81 -8.58
C ASP A 566 10.91 38.52 -9.11
N TYR A 567 11.68 37.60 -9.65
CA TYR A 567 11.19 36.33 -10.16
C TYR A 567 12.19 35.22 -9.84
N VAL A 568 11.77 33.98 -10.03
CA VAL A 568 12.61 32.78 -9.92
C VAL A 568 12.72 32.13 -11.30
N ALA A 569 13.94 31.96 -11.78
CA ALA A 569 14.23 31.17 -12.97
C ALA A 569 14.18 29.68 -12.61
N TRP A 570 13.14 28.99 -13.06
CA TRP A 570 12.97 27.55 -12.80
C TRP A 570 12.27 26.87 -13.98
N GLU A 571 12.83 25.74 -14.42
CA GLU A 571 12.36 24.98 -15.59
C GLU A 571 12.17 25.81 -16.88
N GLY A 572 13.06 26.78 -17.13
CA GLY A 572 13.05 27.61 -18.34
C GLY A 572 12.00 28.72 -18.35
N LYS A 573 11.33 28.97 -17.21
CA LYS A 573 10.29 29.98 -17.06
C LYS A 573 10.60 30.92 -15.90
N ALA A 574 10.00 32.11 -15.93
CA ALA A 574 10.00 33.05 -14.82
C ALA A 574 8.80 32.78 -13.91
N TRP A 575 9.08 32.31 -12.70
CA TRP A 575 8.09 32.00 -11.67
C TRP A 575 7.98 33.14 -10.66
N ILE A 576 6.77 33.32 -10.12
CA ILE A 576 6.42 34.38 -9.17
C ILE A 576 6.08 33.75 -7.81
N PRO A 577 7.04 33.69 -6.87
CA PRO A 577 6.77 33.34 -5.48
C PRO A 577 5.79 34.30 -4.81
N VAL A 578 4.85 33.76 -4.04
CA VAL A 578 3.85 34.51 -3.29
C VAL A 578 3.74 33.94 -1.88
N GLU A 579 3.93 34.81 -0.89
CA GLU A 579 3.71 34.50 0.52
C GLU A 579 2.19 34.48 0.83
N THR A 580 1.62 33.28 0.86
CA THR A 580 0.17 33.06 1.02
C THR A 580 -0.34 33.30 2.44
N THR A 581 0.55 33.40 3.45
CA THR A 581 0.14 33.71 4.83
C THR A 581 -0.22 35.18 5.07
N LEU A 582 -0.05 36.03 4.05
CA LEU A 582 -0.36 37.46 4.11
C LEU A 582 -1.81 37.81 3.72
N TYR A 583 -2.68 36.83 3.49
CA TYR A 583 -4.10 37.08 3.23
C TYR A 583 -4.71 37.98 4.31
N GLY A 584 -5.40 39.03 3.86
CA GLY A 584 -6.04 40.04 4.72
C GLY A 584 -5.07 40.96 5.48
N LYS A 585 -3.75 40.78 5.36
CA LYS A 585 -2.73 41.58 6.08
C LYS A 585 -1.89 42.48 5.18
N GLY A 586 -1.90 42.24 3.87
CA GLY A 586 -1.16 43.04 2.88
C GLY A 586 -1.74 42.90 1.48
N ASP A 587 -1.25 43.75 0.58
CA ASP A 587 -1.53 43.70 -0.86
C ASP A 587 -0.77 42.58 -1.58
N PHE A 588 -1.15 42.31 -2.82
CA PHE A 588 -0.53 41.24 -3.61
C PHE A 588 0.96 41.51 -3.86
N ARG A 589 1.35 42.76 -4.11
CA ARG A 589 2.75 43.09 -4.40
C ARG A 589 3.66 42.85 -3.20
N THR A 590 3.17 43.08 -1.99
CA THR A 590 3.87 42.77 -0.73
C THR A 590 4.04 41.27 -0.56
N ALA A 591 2.99 40.47 -0.81
CA ALA A 591 3.07 39.01 -0.77
C ALA A 591 4.07 38.45 -1.79
N TRP A 592 4.07 39.00 -3.00
CA TRP A 592 5.05 38.67 -4.03
C TRP A 592 6.49 39.02 -3.60
N ARG A 593 6.73 40.27 -3.18
CA ARG A 593 8.08 40.71 -2.76
C ARG A 593 8.63 39.85 -1.63
N ASN A 594 7.80 39.58 -0.62
CA ASN A 594 8.20 38.75 0.52
C ASN A 594 8.49 37.32 0.10
N GLY A 595 7.65 36.73 -0.78
CA GLY A 595 7.87 35.37 -1.30
C GLY A 595 9.20 35.22 -2.05
N VAL A 596 9.57 36.21 -2.89
CA VAL A 596 10.84 36.17 -3.65
C VAL A 596 12.04 36.35 -2.73
N GLN A 597 11.95 37.27 -1.76
CA GLN A 597 13.00 37.48 -0.77
C GLN A 597 13.25 36.22 0.06
N GLU A 598 12.19 35.60 0.55
CA GLU A 598 12.26 34.33 1.29
C GLU A 598 12.87 33.24 0.40
N TYR A 599 12.42 33.12 -0.85
CA TYR A 599 12.94 32.10 -1.76
C TYR A 599 14.45 32.20 -1.93
N TYR A 600 14.98 33.38 -2.29
CA TYR A 600 16.41 33.54 -2.52
C TYR A 600 17.22 33.38 -1.23
N GLN A 601 16.68 33.81 -0.09
CA GLN A 601 17.29 33.54 1.21
C GLN A 601 17.41 32.03 1.44
N ARG A 602 16.30 31.27 1.37
CA ARG A 602 16.29 29.82 1.62
C ARG A 602 17.05 29.02 0.58
N LYS A 603 17.06 29.48 -0.67
CA LYS A 603 17.85 28.86 -1.74
C LYS A 603 19.34 28.98 -1.46
N SER A 604 19.79 30.13 -0.94
CA SER A 604 21.18 30.31 -0.51
C SER A 604 21.56 29.46 0.71
N GLU A 605 20.59 29.18 1.58
CA GLU A 605 20.75 28.31 2.76
C GLU A 605 20.66 26.81 2.41
N GLY A 606 20.17 26.46 1.20
CA GLY A 606 19.95 25.09 0.77
C GLY A 606 18.74 24.43 1.46
N THR A 607 17.79 25.21 1.93
CA THR A 607 16.65 24.76 2.77
C THR A 607 15.29 24.93 2.09
N VAL A 608 15.23 25.16 0.78
CA VAL A 608 13.97 25.21 0.01
C VAL A 608 14.00 24.18 -1.12
N ASN A 609 12.93 23.41 -1.22
CA ASN A 609 12.69 22.45 -2.29
C ASN A 609 11.53 22.95 -3.16
N GLU A 610 11.75 23.03 -4.47
CA GLU A 610 10.71 23.28 -5.45
C GLU A 610 9.99 21.97 -5.82
N VAL A 611 8.66 21.96 -5.74
CA VAL A 611 7.84 20.79 -6.08
C VAL A 611 6.76 21.22 -7.07
N ASP A 612 6.79 20.62 -8.27
CA ASP A 612 5.79 20.87 -9.32
C ASP A 612 4.40 20.36 -8.89
N LEU A 613 3.52 21.26 -8.45
CA LEU A 613 2.17 20.91 -8.03
C LEU A 613 1.29 20.55 -9.22
N HIS A 614 1.53 21.16 -10.38
CA HIS A 614 0.79 20.88 -11.61
C HIS A 614 0.97 19.42 -12.02
N THR A 615 2.22 18.96 -12.11
CA THR A 615 2.52 17.55 -12.40
C THR A 615 2.03 16.63 -11.28
N ALA A 616 2.20 17.02 -10.01
CA ALA A 616 1.75 16.24 -8.87
C ALA A 616 0.23 15.98 -8.93
N MET A 617 -0.60 17.01 -9.09
CA MET A 617 -2.07 16.86 -9.11
C MET A 617 -2.61 16.12 -10.35
N LEU A 618 -1.87 16.10 -11.46
CA LEU A 618 -2.32 15.44 -12.69
C LEU A 618 -1.90 13.97 -12.76
N THR A 619 -0.70 13.66 -12.26
CA THR A 619 -0.05 12.35 -12.55
C THR A 619 0.26 11.54 -11.31
N THR A 620 0.66 12.18 -10.21
CA THR A 620 1.22 11.47 -9.06
C THR A 620 0.20 11.36 -7.94
N TYR A 621 -0.39 12.48 -7.53
CA TYR A 621 -1.34 12.59 -6.43
C TYR A 621 -2.61 13.32 -6.89
N PRO A 622 -3.42 12.69 -7.76
CA PRO A 622 -4.65 13.32 -8.22
C PRO A 622 -5.67 13.49 -7.11
N ALA A 623 -6.32 14.65 -7.11
CA ALA A 623 -7.33 14.98 -6.12
C ALA A 623 -8.55 14.06 -6.20
N GLY A 624 -9.04 13.66 -5.03
CA GLY A 624 -10.25 12.88 -4.90
C GLY A 624 -11.50 13.69 -5.24
N ARG A 625 -12.63 13.00 -5.46
CA ARG A 625 -13.92 13.66 -5.62
C ARG A 625 -14.35 14.27 -4.30
N ILE A 626 -14.53 15.58 -4.30
CA ILE A 626 -15.13 16.35 -3.20
C ILE A 626 -16.50 16.88 -3.64
N GLN A 627 -17.40 17.06 -2.67
CA GLN A 627 -18.72 17.64 -2.91
C GLN A 627 -18.76 19.03 -2.27
N SER A 628 -18.72 20.06 -3.12
CA SER A 628 -18.90 21.44 -2.70
C SER A 628 -20.05 22.09 -3.49
N THR A 629 -20.51 23.23 -2.99
CA THR A 629 -21.43 24.13 -3.69
C THR A 629 -20.70 25.42 -4.03
N ALA A 630 -21.09 26.08 -5.12
CA ALA A 630 -20.55 27.38 -5.49
C ALA A 630 -20.60 28.37 -4.31
N ILE A 631 -19.47 29.04 -4.05
CA ILE A 631 -19.34 30.10 -3.04
C ILE A 631 -19.23 31.41 -3.81
N ALA A 632 -20.11 32.36 -3.50
CA ALA A 632 -20.09 33.67 -4.15
C ALA A 632 -18.80 34.42 -3.82
N ALA A 633 -18.20 35.03 -4.84
CA ALA A 633 -17.06 35.91 -4.66
C ALA A 633 -17.50 37.26 -4.06
N PRO A 634 -16.58 38.03 -3.46
CA PRO A 634 -16.88 39.39 -3.05
C PRO A 634 -17.31 40.25 -4.26
N SER A 635 -18.27 41.13 -4.03
CA SER A 635 -18.75 42.05 -5.08
C SER A 635 -17.64 43.00 -5.55
N SER A 636 -17.78 43.50 -6.79
CA SER A 636 -16.85 44.48 -7.36
C SER A 636 -16.70 45.73 -6.48
N GLN A 637 -17.79 46.16 -5.82
CA GLN A 637 -17.76 47.29 -4.90
C GLN A 637 -16.89 47.02 -3.67
N GLN A 638 -16.97 45.82 -3.08
CA GLN A 638 -16.16 45.43 -1.91
C GLN A 638 -14.67 45.36 -2.26
N MET A 639 -14.33 44.83 -3.43
CA MET A 639 -12.95 44.67 -3.89
C MET A 639 -12.33 45.94 -4.48
N SER A 640 -13.14 46.88 -4.96
CA SER A 640 -12.70 48.05 -5.73
C SER A 640 -11.49 48.78 -5.14
N ARG A 641 -11.49 49.08 -3.84
CA ARG A 641 -10.39 49.79 -3.17
C ARG A 641 -9.10 48.98 -3.17
N GLY A 642 -9.19 47.68 -2.89
CA GLY A 642 -8.04 46.78 -2.88
C GLY A 642 -7.44 46.64 -4.26
N VAL A 643 -8.28 46.34 -5.26
CA VAL A 643 -7.86 46.19 -6.66
C VAL A 643 -7.20 47.47 -7.19
N GLN A 644 -7.75 48.64 -6.90
CA GLN A 644 -7.14 49.91 -7.32
C GLN A 644 -5.79 50.17 -6.62
N SER A 645 -5.64 49.76 -5.36
CA SER A 645 -4.36 49.81 -4.66
C SER A 645 -3.33 48.88 -5.33
N ASP A 646 -3.70 47.63 -5.62
CA ASP A 646 -2.82 46.66 -6.30
C ASP A 646 -2.39 47.18 -7.69
N ILE A 647 -3.32 47.74 -8.47
CA ILE A 647 -3.05 48.34 -9.78
C ILE A 647 -2.06 49.51 -9.65
N GLN A 648 -2.25 50.39 -8.66
CA GLN A 648 -1.37 51.55 -8.46
C GLN A 648 0.06 51.11 -8.11
N GLN A 649 0.20 50.07 -7.29
CA GLN A 649 1.50 49.52 -6.92
C GLN A 649 2.17 48.83 -8.10
N TYR A 650 1.43 47.99 -8.83
CA TYR A 650 1.93 47.36 -10.05
C TYR A 650 2.33 48.40 -11.10
N SER A 651 1.56 49.48 -11.24
CA SER A 651 1.90 50.58 -12.14
C SER A 651 3.14 51.35 -11.73
N THR A 652 3.38 51.50 -10.43
CA THR A 652 4.61 52.11 -9.94
C THR A 652 5.81 51.21 -10.20
N TYR A 653 5.63 49.90 -9.99
CA TYR A 653 6.64 48.89 -10.31
C TYR A 653 7.02 48.90 -11.80
N VAL A 654 6.03 48.85 -12.69
CA VAL A 654 6.29 48.85 -14.14
C VAL A 654 6.96 50.14 -14.59
N ARG A 655 6.59 51.30 -14.03
CA ARG A 655 7.30 52.57 -14.31
C ARG A 655 8.76 52.54 -13.90
N GLN A 656 9.09 51.91 -12.76
CA GLN A 656 10.47 51.73 -12.33
C GLN A 656 11.26 50.79 -13.24
N LEU A 657 10.59 49.74 -13.77
CA LEU A 657 11.18 48.80 -14.72
C LEU A 657 11.50 49.46 -16.07
N VAL A 658 10.56 50.24 -16.62
CA VAL A 658 10.77 50.95 -17.89
C VAL A 658 11.77 52.11 -17.73
N GLY A 659 11.81 52.72 -16.55
CA GLY A 659 12.62 53.90 -16.28
C GLY A 659 12.03 55.19 -16.88
N GLU A 660 12.59 56.33 -16.50
CA GLU A 660 12.18 57.63 -17.04
C GLU A 660 12.83 57.87 -18.41
N PRO A 661 12.06 57.91 -19.52
CA PRO A 661 12.62 58.12 -20.84
C PRO A 661 13.12 59.56 -20.99
N GLN A 662 14.20 59.72 -21.76
CA GLN A 662 14.63 61.04 -22.20
C GLN A 662 13.58 61.63 -23.14
N ASN A 663 13.44 62.96 -23.16
CA ASN A 663 12.48 63.65 -24.03
C ASN A 663 12.97 63.72 -25.49
N THR A 664 13.23 62.56 -26.10
CA THR A 664 13.62 62.38 -27.50
C THR A 664 12.68 61.37 -28.17
N PRO A 665 12.40 61.48 -29.49
CA PRO A 665 11.48 60.58 -30.17
C PRO A 665 11.83 59.10 -29.98
N LEU A 666 13.10 58.73 -30.16
CA LEU A 666 13.56 57.35 -30.04
C LEU A 666 13.43 56.81 -28.61
N SER A 667 13.86 57.58 -27.60
CA SER A 667 13.75 57.13 -26.20
C SER A 667 12.30 56.97 -25.73
N LEU A 668 11.39 57.85 -26.18
CA LEU A 668 9.96 57.72 -25.91
C LEU A 668 9.35 56.53 -26.66
N TYR A 669 9.74 56.30 -27.90
CA TYR A 669 9.33 55.13 -28.67
C TYR A 669 9.76 53.83 -27.98
N ASP A 670 11.02 53.72 -27.56
CA ASP A 670 11.56 52.54 -26.88
C ASP A 670 10.83 52.26 -25.55
N ALA A 671 10.56 53.31 -24.76
CA ALA A 671 9.77 53.18 -23.54
C ALA A 671 8.33 52.73 -23.84
N GLY A 672 7.68 53.29 -24.87
CA GLY A 672 6.34 52.87 -25.28
C GLY A 672 6.31 51.44 -25.81
N ALA A 673 7.33 51.01 -26.53
CA ALA A 673 7.49 49.62 -26.96
C ALA A 673 7.67 48.67 -25.77
N HIS A 674 8.42 49.09 -24.74
CA HIS A 674 8.58 48.33 -23.50
C HIS A 674 7.25 48.20 -22.73
N TYR A 675 6.51 49.30 -22.54
CA TYR A 675 5.16 49.26 -21.96
C TYR A 675 4.22 48.33 -22.75
N LEU A 676 4.29 48.35 -24.09
CA LEU A 676 3.52 47.45 -24.95
C LEU A 676 3.88 45.97 -24.73
N ARG A 677 5.18 45.64 -24.58
CA ARG A 677 5.61 44.26 -24.27
C ARG A 677 5.00 43.77 -22.97
N ILE A 678 5.03 44.60 -21.92
CA ILE A 678 4.44 44.32 -20.60
C ILE A 678 2.90 44.29 -20.65
N GLY A 679 2.29 44.88 -21.68
CA GLY A 679 0.83 44.94 -21.86
C GLY A 679 0.17 46.17 -21.23
N ARG A 680 0.96 47.19 -20.85
CA ARG A 680 0.47 48.50 -20.37
C ARG A 680 0.06 49.39 -21.52
N LEU A 681 -1.11 49.10 -22.09
CA LEU A 681 -1.57 49.69 -23.35
C LEU A 681 -1.79 51.21 -23.26
N ARG A 682 -2.25 51.73 -22.11
CA ARG A 682 -2.47 53.18 -21.92
C ARG A 682 -1.16 53.96 -21.86
N GLU A 683 -0.19 53.49 -21.06
CA GLU A 683 1.14 54.08 -20.99
C GLU A 683 1.88 53.99 -22.32
N ALA A 684 1.79 52.84 -22.99
CA ALA A 684 2.36 52.68 -24.32
C ALA A 684 1.77 53.71 -25.31
N LEU A 685 0.46 53.95 -25.27
CA LEU A 685 -0.21 54.93 -26.12
C LEU A 685 0.25 56.37 -25.82
N ASP A 686 0.36 56.75 -24.55
CA ASP A 686 0.88 58.08 -24.16
C ASP A 686 2.32 58.29 -24.65
N MET A 687 3.18 57.27 -24.53
CA MET A 687 4.55 57.36 -25.04
C MET A 687 4.55 57.56 -26.56
N MET A 688 3.72 56.83 -27.30
CA MET A 688 3.62 57.00 -28.76
C MET A 688 3.08 58.37 -29.14
N ASP A 689 2.09 58.90 -28.41
CA ASP A 689 1.57 60.25 -28.63
C ASP A 689 2.63 61.32 -28.36
N ARG A 690 3.48 61.13 -27.34
CA ARG A 690 4.63 62.00 -27.08
C ARG A 690 5.68 61.90 -28.19
N THR A 691 5.98 60.70 -28.67
CA THR A 691 6.89 60.49 -29.81
C THR A 691 6.41 61.27 -31.03
N LEU A 692 5.13 61.13 -31.40
CA LEU A 692 4.55 61.80 -32.57
C LEU A 692 4.40 63.32 -32.41
N ARG A 693 4.33 63.84 -31.18
CA ARG A 693 4.42 65.29 -30.94
C ARG A 693 5.81 65.85 -31.23
N LEU A 694 6.87 65.06 -30.99
CA LEU A 694 8.25 65.48 -31.25
C LEU A 694 8.67 65.21 -32.70
N ASP A 695 8.21 64.09 -33.28
CA ASP A 695 8.42 63.74 -34.68
C ASP A 695 7.12 63.22 -35.32
N PRO A 696 6.37 64.11 -36.00
CA PRO A 696 5.14 63.73 -36.71
C PRO A 696 5.33 62.77 -37.88
N ASN A 697 6.56 62.49 -38.31
CA ASN A 697 6.85 61.58 -39.43
C ASN A 697 7.32 60.20 -38.97
N PHE A 698 7.30 59.90 -37.67
CA PHE A 698 7.78 58.63 -37.11
C PHE A 698 6.82 57.47 -37.44
N ALA A 699 7.03 56.83 -38.58
CA ALA A 699 6.18 55.75 -39.09
C ALA A 699 6.00 54.58 -38.10
N ASP A 700 7.07 54.15 -37.43
CA ASP A 700 7.01 53.05 -36.44
C ASP A 700 6.14 53.40 -35.23
N ALA A 701 6.05 54.67 -34.83
CA ALA A 701 5.19 55.10 -33.73
C ALA A 701 3.71 54.97 -34.13
N TYR A 702 3.33 55.37 -35.35
CA TYR A 702 1.99 55.13 -35.88
C TYR A 702 1.67 53.63 -36.00
N ASN A 703 2.61 52.84 -36.53
CA ASN A 703 2.47 51.38 -36.61
C ASN A 703 2.26 50.78 -35.20
N THR A 704 3.04 51.20 -34.22
CA THR A 704 2.94 50.73 -32.84
C THR A 704 1.62 51.15 -32.18
N LYS A 705 1.11 52.36 -32.42
CA LYS A 705 -0.26 52.75 -32.02
C LYS A 705 -1.32 51.85 -32.64
N GLY A 706 -1.16 51.49 -33.91
CA GLY A 706 -2.00 50.51 -34.58
C GLY A 706 -2.01 49.18 -33.84
N VAL A 707 -0.84 48.66 -33.44
CA VAL A 707 -0.71 47.42 -32.66
C VAL A 707 -1.37 47.56 -31.28
N ILE A 708 -1.16 48.68 -30.59
CA ILE A 708 -1.79 48.96 -29.29
C ILE A 708 -3.31 48.92 -29.42
N TYR A 709 -3.89 49.64 -30.39
CA TYR A 709 -5.33 49.65 -30.62
C TYR A 709 -5.88 48.29 -31.08
N THR A 710 -5.07 47.49 -31.80
CA THR A 710 -5.43 46.11 -32.16
C THR A 710 -5.60 45.26 -30.91
N ARG A 711 -4.68 45.37 -29.94
CA ARG A 711 -4.82 44.69 -28.64
C ARG A 711 -6.02 45.20 -27.85
N MET A 712 -6.27 46.52 -27.86
CA MET A 712 -7.47 47.09 -27.25
C MET A 712 -8.77 46.57 -27.89
N GLY A 713 -8.74 46.29 -29.20
CA GLY A 713 -9.83 45.73 -29.98
C GLY A 713 -10.38 44.40 -29.47
N GLN A 714 -9.56 43.63 -28.75
CA GLN A 714 -9.95 42.34 -28.17
C GLN A 714 -11.03 42.47 -27.08
N TYR A 715 -11.21 43.67 -26.50
CA TYR A 715 -12.23 43.95 -25.50
C TYR A 715 -13.11 45.16 -25.83
N ASP A 716 -12.61 46.12 -26.61
CA ASP A 716 -13.40 47.23 -27.17
C ASP A 716 -13.26 47.22 -28.70
N ARG A 717 -14.23 46.59 -29.39
CA ARG A 717 -14.21 46.47 -30.86
C ARG A 717 -14.05 47.81 -31.59
N SER A 718 -14.47 48.93 -31.00
CA SER A 718 -14.29 50.25 -31.62
C SER A 718 -12.82 50.65 -31.78
N SER A 719 -11.93 50.02 -31.01
CA SER A 719 -10.48 50.21 -31.14
C SER A 719 -9.91 49.63 -32.43
N TYR A 720 -10.56 48.66 -33.09
CA TYR A 720 -10.10 48.18 -34.40
C TYR A 720 -10.15 49.26 -35.48
N ASP A 721 -11.14 50.16 -35.44
CA ASP A 721 -11.22 51.28 -36.38
C ASP A 721 -10.06 52.26 -36.19
N ARG A 722 -9.72 52.54 -34.92
CA ARG A 722 -8.54 53.34 -34.57
C ARG A 722 -7.26 52.65 -35.03
N ALA A 723 -7.15 51.33 -34.86
CA ALA A 723 -5.99 50.58 -35.32
C ALA A 723 -5.77 50.73 -36.83
N LEU A 724 -6.84 50.57 -37.62
CA LEU A 724 -6.79 50.76 -39.08
C LEU A 724 -6.38 52.19 -39.46
N GLU A 725 -6.89 53.20 -38.76
CA GLU A 725 -6.48 54.59 -38.97
C GLU A 725 -4.98 54.76 -38.76
N GLN A 726 -4.45 54.27 -37.63
CA GLN A 726 -3.02 54.43 -37.31
C GLN A 726 -2.12 53.65 -38.27
N PHE A 727 -2.50 52.45 -38.72
CA PHE A 727 -1.72 51.72 -39.73
C PHE A 727 -1.73 52.43 -41.09
N ASN A 728 -2.85 53.04 -41.49
CA ASN A 728 -2.89 53.84 -42.73
C ASN A 728 -2.03 55.11 -42.63
N GLN A 729 -1.99 55.75 -41.45
CA GLN A 729 -1.04 56.86 -41.22
C GLN A 729 0.40 56.36 -41.36
N ALA A 730 0.74 55.22 -40.75
CA ALA A 730 2.08 54.63 -40.87
C ALA A 730 2.47 54.35 -42.34
N LEU A 731 1.55 53.84 -43.17
CA LEU A 731 1.77 53.64 -44.60
C LEU A 731 1.87 54.94 -45.43
N THR A 732 1.38 56.06 -44.91
CA THR A 732 1.57 57.37 -45.58
C THR A 732 3.04 57.81 -45.50
N HIS A 733 3.73 57.44 -44.41
CA HIS A 733 5.15 57.71 -44.22
C HIS A 733 6.05 56.61 -44.80
N GLU A 734 5.62 55.35 -44.74
CA GLU A 734 6.35 54.19 -45.32
C GLU A 734 5.46 53.30 -46.23
N PRO A 735 5.19 53.71 -47.48
CA PRO A 735 4.24 53.01 -48.37
C PRO A 735 4.64 51.58 -48.75
N SER A 736 5.94 51.28 -48.68
CA SER A 736 6.55 50.01 -49.06
C SER A 736 6.95 49.14 -47.86
N ASN A 737 6.39 49.38 -46.67
CA ASN A 737 6.66 48.54 -45.49
C ASN A 737 5.71 47.33 -45.45
N ALA A 738 6.26 46.14 -45.69
CA ALA A 738 5.49 44.90 -45.69
C ALA A 738 4.89 44.55 -44.31
N GLY A 739 5.58 44.89 -43.22
CA GLY A 739 5.14 44.60 -41.84
C GLY A 739 3.89 45.40 -41.45
N ILE A 740 3.83 46.68 -41.83
CA ILE A 740 2.65 47.51 -41.58
C ILE A 740 1.43 46.97 -42.34
N ARG A 741 1.60 46.58 -43.61
CA ARG A 741 0.52 45.96 -44.42
C ARG A 741 0.03 44.65 -43.82
N LEU A 742 0.95 43.84 -43.31
CA LEU A 742 0.61 42.61 -42.60
C LEU A 742 -0.24 42.88 -41.36
N ASN A 743 0.14 43.87 -40.56
CA ASN A 743 -0.65 44.28 -39.38
C ASN A 743 -2.05 44.78 -39.78
N LEU A 744 -2.17 45.53 -40.88
CA LEU A 744 -3.44 45.98 -41.44
C LEU A 744 -4.33 44.78 -41.83
N ALA A 745 -3.77 43.77 -42.47
CA ALA A 745 -4.48 42.53 -42.80
C ALA A 745 -4.96 41.81 -41.53
N ILE A 746 -4.11 41.70 -40.49
CA ILE A 746 -4.45 41.11 -39.19
C ILE A 746 -5.65 41.83 -38.56
N VAL A 747 -5.66 43.17 -38.54
CA VAL A 747 -6.78 43.91 -37.95
C VAL A 747 -8.08 43.69 -38.70
N TYR A 748 -8.07 43.66 -40.03
CA TYR A 748 -9.28 43.35 -40.80
C TYR A 748 -9.84 41.97 -40.46
N ILE A 749 -8.98 40.96 -40.27
CA ILE A 749 -9.40 39.63 -39.81
C ILE A 749 -10.03 39.71 -38.42
N LEU A 750 -9.40 40.40 -37.48
CA LEU A 750 -9.86 40.50 -36.09
C LEU A 750 -11.15 41.33 -35.93
N ARG A 751 -11.31 42.41 -36.71
CA ARG A 751 -12.52 43.24 -36.71
C ARG A 751 -13.74 42.46 -37.20
N GLY A 752 -13.53 41.65 -38.23
CA GLY A 752 -14.51 40.72 -38.80
C GLY A 752 -15.62 41.41 -39.60
N GLY A 753 -16.01 40.80 -40.72
CA GLY A 753 -17.06 41.28 -41.63
C GLY A 753 -16.78 40.88 -43.08
N GLU A 754 -17.82 40.73 -43.91
CA GLU A 754 -17.67 40.27 -45.31
C GLU A 754 -16.72 41.15 -46.13
N GLY A 755 -16.78 42.48 -45.96
CA GLY A 755 -15.89 43.42 -46.65
C GLY A 755 -14.45 43.46 -46.11
N ASP A 756 -14.24 43.07 -44.86
CA ASP A 756 -12.92 43.11 -44.23
C ASP A 756 -12.04 41.93 -44.65
N ARG A 757 -12.65 40.77 -44.90
CA ARG A 757 -11.94 39.60 -45.43
C ARG A 757 -11.28 39.89 -46.78
N GLN A 758 -11.99 40.57 -47.69
CA GLN A 758 -11.44 40.96 -48.99
C GLN A 758 -10.29 41.96 -48.83
N ARG A 759 -10.41 42.92 -47.90
CA ARG A 759 -9.35 43.88 -47.61
C ARG A 759 -8.13 43.21 -46.97
N ALA A 760 -8.33 42.23 -46.08
CA ALA A 760 -7.25 41.45 -45.50
C ALA A 760 -6.46 40.69 -46.58
N LEU A 761 -7.15 40.03 -47.53
CA LEU A 761 -6.51 39.37 -48.68
C LEU A 761 -5.69 40.36 -49.53
N GLN A 762 -6.24 41.54 -49.79
CA GLN A 762 -5.56 42.57 -50.56
C GLN A 762 -4.28 43.04 -49.87
N GLU A 763 -4.35 43.44 -48.60
CA GLU A 763 -3.17 43.94 -47.88
C GLU A 763 -2.13 42.85 -47.66
N TYR A 764 -2.54 41.62 -47.37
CA TYR A 764 -1.64 40.47 -47.28
C TYR A 764 -0.92 40.20 -48.61
N GLY A 765 -1.65 40.22 -49.73
CA GLY A 765 -1.06 40.04 -51.06
C GLY A 765 -0.07 41.16 -51.43
N GLN A 766 -0.31 42.39 -50.99
CA GLN A 766 0.65 43.48 -51.16
C GLN A 766 1.89 43.29 -50.25
N ALA A 767 1.70 42.87 -49.01
CA ALA A 767 2.82 42.56 -48.11
C ALA A 767 3.74 41.47 -48.70
N GLN A 768 3.17 40.39 -49.24
CA GLN A 768 3.92 39.32 -49.91
C GLN A 768 4.67 39.79 -51.16
N ARG A 769 4.10 40.71 -51.95
CA ARG A 769 4.82 41.30 -53.11
C ARG A 769 6.05 42.09 -52.68
N ILE A 770 5.97 42.78 -51.55
CA ILE A 770 7.09 43.58 -51.01
C ILE A 770 8.13 42.66 -50.36
N ASN A 771 7.70 41.67 -49.59
CA ASN A 771 8.57 40.68 -48.97
C ASN A 771 8.09 39.26 -49.30
N PRO A 772 8.65 38.63 -50.36
CA PRO A 772 8.28 37.29 -50.80
C PRO A 772 8.54 36.18 -49.77
N ASN A 773 9.34 36.44 -48.74
CA ASN A 773 9.65 35.48 -47.68
C ASN A 773 8.60 35.46 -46.55
N LEU A 774 7.55 36.29 -46.63
CA LEU A 774 6.41 36.25 -45.70
C LEU A 774 5.67 34.91 -45.87
N GLN A 775 5.79 34.02 -44.89
CA GLN A 775 5.18 32.70 -44.89
C GLN A 775 3.66 32.75 -45.05
N ASP A 776 3.09 31.73 -45.72
CA ASP A 776 1.65 31.57 -46.05
C ASP A 776 0.71 31.35 -44.83
N ALA A 777 1.20 31.49 -43.60
CA ALA A 777 0.47 31.16 -42.38
C ALA A 777 -0.85 31.95 -42.22
N LEU A 778 -0.87 33.23 -42.66
CA LEU A 778 -2.09 34.04 -42.62
C LEU A 778 -3.12 33.63 -43.68
N ARG A 779 -2.68 33.08 -44.82
CA ARG A 779 -3.57 32.71 -45.92
C ARG A 779 -4.56 31.62 -45.52
N GLY A 780 -4.09 30.61 -44.78
CA GLY A 780 -4.93 29.55 -44.23
C GLY A 780 -5.98 30.05 -43.24
N ILE A 781 -5.69 31.11 -42.48
CA ILE A 781 -6.64 31.75 -41.54
C ILE A 781 -7.66 32.59 -42.31
N ILE A 782 -7.23 33.30 -43.35
CA ILE A 782 -8.11 34.12 -44.18
C ILE A 782 -9.02 33.26 -45.06
N ASP A 783 -8.61 32.05 -45.42
CA ASP A 783 -9.37 31.11 -46.27
C ASP A 783 -10.37 30.25 -45.48
N GLN A 784 -10.30 30.20 -44.14
CA GLN A 784 -11.33 29.52 -43.33
C GLN A 784 -12.68 30.28 -43.35
N PRO A 785 -13.81 29.57 -43.43
CA PRO A 785 -15.14 30.18 -43.58
C PRO A 785 -15.52 31.08 -42.40
#